data_AF-A0A821R0D7-F1
#
_entry.id   AF-A0A821R0D7-F1
#
_cell.length_a   1.000
_cell.length_b   1.000
_cell.length_c   1.000
_cell.angle_alpha   90.00
_cell.angle_beta   90.00
_cell.angle_gamma   90.00
#
_symmetry.space_group_name_H-M   'P 1'
#
loop_
_entity.id
_entity.type
_entity.pdbx_description
1 polymer ?
#
loop_
_entity_poly.entity_id
_entity_poly.type
_entity_poly.pdbx_seq_one_letter_code
_entity_poly.pdbx_strand_id
1 'polypeptide(L)'
;MDHKEFRVKAKELVDFMADYLENIRDHRVYPGVQPGYLHKRLPTEAPQQPENWDDIFKDVQEHIMPGIVHWQSPHMHAYFPALTSYPSIMGEMLSSTLNVLCFTWASSPAGTELETIAMNWMGKLLGLPECFLNEKNDSPGGGVIQTTASEATLVSLLAARTRALMELASLNPELQSSELLGHLICYCSDQAHSSVEKAGLIGLVRMRYIESDEKQCMRGAQLEEAILSDKAKGLVPFWVCATLGTTGSVAFDNLREIGEVCERHSAWLHVDAAYAGSAFVCPEYRHWLDGIEQADSFAFNPSKWLMVNFDCTAMWVKDSTALHRTFNVNPIYLRHENSGKAIDYMHWQIPLSRRFRALKLWFVLRNYGVVGIQKHIRESVRLAQKFEALVLADQRFEIPQARNLGMVAFRMKGDNTLTELLLKRLNARGYIHAVPACFKGVYVIRFTVTSQRTTNQDILDDWNEIKTVASEILVDVFGSECGNIAVPKKPRITLKDTRELNATFGTSLLLANSPMSPKIVNGTHAAICDYEQVLSSCAQTFAQLKMEPKDSPEMRRRIRGIRMVGKKFSLDSCMDMVQGLMMEQPLPLCAEEREDASNGSSPGEKSISSSPVTSSNAIKQDADTNQLHIPATPSRQLRSRSVDASLSELNFDDAKITIDLKNNEVTITPTENKKFIDEKVHFSAAEEKLKIGNPDFGNVQDVQAGSDEKLTIKGPGSYIKKLIQQFSENQFEDPKPESDRAISSIKDRADAICKKCLHYKGRITK
;
A
#
# COMPACT_ATOMS: atom_id res chain seq x y z
N MET A 1 5.69 -0.01 -31.30
CA MET A 1 7.16 0.02 -31.24
C MET A 1 7.76 -1.25 -31.80
N ASP A 2 8.70 -1.13 -32.74
CA ASP A 2 9.47 -2.25 -33.29
C ASP A 2 10.93 -2.29 -32.74
N HIS A 3 11.76 -3.22 -33.22
CA HIS A 3 13.15 -3.34 -32.76
C HIS A 3 14.04 -2.13 -33.11
N LYS A 4 13.80 -1.45 -34.22
CA LYS A 4 14.62 -0.29 -34.64
C LYS A 4 14.28 0.90 -33.76
N GLU A 5 13.00 1.16 -33.57
CA GLU A 5 12.50 2.21 -32.70
C GLU A 5 12.95 1.97 -31.26
N PHE A 6 12.80 0.74 -30.73
CA PHE A 6 13.28 0.37 -29.40
C PHE A 6 14.77 0.69 -29.20
N ARG A 7 15.63 0.37 -30.17
CA ARG A 7 17.08 0.65 -30.04
C ARG A 7 17.40 2.14 -29.96
N VAL A 8 16.62 2.99 -30.60
CA VAL A 8 16.80 4.45 -30.54
C VAL A 8 16.26 4.95 -29.20
N LYS A 9 14.99 4.64 -28.89
CA LYS A 9 14.31 5.11 -27.68
C LYS A 9 14.91 4.58 -26.38
N ALA A 10 15.43 3.35 -26.38
CA ALA A 10 16.13 2.81 -25.22
C ALA A 10 17.47 3.52 -24.96
N LYS A 11 18.17 4.02 -25.99
CA LYS A 11 19.39 4.81 -25.79
C LYS A 11 19.07 6.18 -25.22
N GLU A 12 18.06 6.85 -25.79
CA GLU A 12 17.55 8.12 -25.26
C GLU A 12 17.14 7.99 -23.78
N LEU A 13 16.47 6.88 -23.43
CA LEU A 13 16.10 6.60 -22.03
C LEU A 13 17.33 6.36 -21.14
N VAL A 14 18.38 5.69 -21.64
CA VAL A 14 19.63 5.49 -20.89
C VAL A 14 20.33 6.82 -20.61
N ASP A 15 20.39 7.71 -21.61
CA ASP A 15 20.96 9.04 -21.45
C ASP A 15 20.16 9.84 -20.40
N PHE A 16 18.82 9.83 -20.49
CA PHE A 16 17.96 10.45 -19.48
C PHE A 16 18.17 9.88 -18.07
N MET A 17 18.28 8.55 -17.92
CA MET A 17 18.51 7.93 -16.61
C MET A 17 19.84 8.35 -15.99
N ALA A 18 20.89 8.49 -16.82
CA ALA A 18 22.19 8.97 -16.38
C ALA A 18 22.10 10.43 -15.92
N ASP A 19 21.53 11.30 -16.75
CA ASP A 19 21.37 12.74 -16.49
C ASP A 19 20.52 12.99 -15.24
N TYR A 20 19.40 12.26 -15.09
CA TYR A 20 18.53 12.35 -13.92
C TYR A 20 19.29 12.00 -12.63
N LEU A 21 20.06 10.91 -12.66
CA LEU A 21 20.83 10.51 -11.49
C LEU A 21 21.94 11.53 -11.22
N GLU A 22 22.68 12.00 -12.22
CA GLU A 22 23.76 12.98 -12.05
C GLU A 22 23.26 14.30 -11.43
N ASN A 23 22.14 14.82 -11.93
CA ASN A 23 21.56 16.11 -11.52
C ASN A 23 20.50 15.99 -10.41
N ILE A 24 20.42 14.85 -9.72
CA ILE A 24 19.32 14.57 -8.77
C ILE A 24 19.24 15.57 -7.60
N ARG A 25 20.34 16.27 -7.29
CA ARG A 25 20.38 17.29 -6.22
C ARG A 25 19.52 18.51 -6.53
N ASP A 26 19.32 18.82 -7.81
CA ASP A 26 18.57 20.00 -8.25
C ASP A 26 17.05 19.80 -8.12
N HIS A 27 16.60 18.57 -7.91
CA HIS A 27 15.21 18.24 -7.71
C HIS A 27 14.77 18.44 -6.26
N ARG A 28 13.58 19.02 -6.09
CA ARG A 28 12.86 19.05 -4.81
C ARG A 28 12.59 17.61 -4.35
N VAL A 29 13.21 17.16 -3.26
CA VAL A 29 13.14 15.76 -2.79
C VAL A 29 11.72 15.31 -2.44
N TYR A 30 10.98 16.11 -1.68
CA TYR A 30 9.61 15.80 -1.27
C TYR A 30 8.59 16.61 -2.09
N PRO A 31 7.69 15.97 -2.85
CA PRO A 31 6.88 16.66 -3.84
C PRO A 31 5.82 17.56 -3.19
N GLY A 32 5.55 18.69 -3.83
CA GLY A 32 4.58 19.71 -3.38
C GLY A 32 3.15 19.44 -3.86
N VAL A 33 2.73 18.18 -3.99
CA VAL A 33 1.43 17.79 -4.54
C VAL A 33 0.45 17.33 -3.45
N GLN A 34 -0.84 17.33 -3.76
CA GLN A 34 -1.90 16.82 -2.88
C GLN A 34 -2.40 15.45 -3.37
N PRO A 35 -2.97 14.61 -2.49
CA PRO A 35 -3.61 13.36 -2.89
C PRO A 35 -4.62 13.56 -4.03
N GLY A 36 -4.54 12.72 -5.06
CA GLY A 36 -5.39 12.78 -6.24
C GLY A 36 -4.95 13.76 -7.34
N TYR A 37 -3.80 14.46 -7.21
CA TYR A 37 -3.33 15.42 -8.23
C TYR A 37 -3.23 14.82 -9.64
N LEU A 38 -2.80 13.55 -9.75
CA LEU A 38 -2.53 12.91 -11.04
C LEU A 38 -3.82 12.58 -11.81
N HIS A 39 -4.93 12.31 -11.12
CA HIS A 39 -6.24 12.09 -11.76
C HIS A 39 -6.73 13.29 -12.57
N LYS A 40 -6.28 14.50 -12.21
CA LYS A 40 -6.63 15.73 -12.93
C LYS A 40 -5.75 15.99 -14.15
N ARG A 41 -4.69 15.20 -14.33
CA ARG A 41 -3.68 15.37 -15.39
C ARG A 41 -3.73 14.26 -16.44
N LEU A 42 -4.29 13.10 -16.11
CA LEU A 42 -4.36 11.96 -17.01
C LEU A 42 -5.78 11.73 -17.52
N PRO A 43 -5.95 11.13 -18.71
CA PRO A 43 -7.24 10.67 -19.19
C PRO A 43 -7.92 9.71 -18.20
N THR A 44 -9.25 9.69 -18.20
CA THR A 44 -10.05 8.79 -17.35
C THR A 44 -10.10 7.35 -17.84
N GLU A 45 -9.73 7.12 -19.10
CA GLU A 45 -9.75 5.82 -19.76
C GLU A 45 -8.42 5.58 -20.49
N ALA A 46 -8.06 4.31 -20.67
CA ALA A 46 -6.90 3.93 -21.47
C ALA A 46 -7.13 4.25 -22.96
N PRO A 47 -6.08 4.59 -23.71
CA PRO A 47 -6.21 4.94 -25.12
C PRO A 47 -6.62 3.72 -25.95
N GLN A 48 -7.57 3.91 -26.89
CA GLN A 48 -8.02 2.86 -27.81
C GLN A 48 -7.01 2.57 -28.92
N GLN A 49 -6.17 3.55 -29.24
CA GLN A 49 -5.13 3.47 -30.25
C GLN A 49 -3.76 3.72 -29.60
N PRO A 50 -2.68 3.16 -30.15
CA PRO A 50 -1.34 3.43 -29.62
C PRO A 50 -1.01 4.92 -29.70
N GLU A 51 -0.41 5.45 -28.65
CA GLU A 51 0.14 6.81 -28.60
C GLU A 51 1.62 6.81 -29.01
N ASN A 52 2.13 7.96 -29.45
CA ASN A 52 3.53 8.07 -29.81
C ASN A 52 4.40 7.99 -28.55
N TRP A 53 5.56 7.33 -28.67
CA TRP A 53 6.49 7.20 -27.54
C TRP A 53 6.95 8.55 -26.97
N ASP A 54 7.13 9.55 -27.85
CA ASP A 54 7.59 10.88 -27.44
C ASP A 54 6.55 11.61 -26.59
N ASP A 55 5.25 11.40 -26.87
CA ASP A 55 4.16 11.93 -26.06
C ASP A 55 4.13 11.23 -24.68
N ILE A 56 4.25 9.89 -24.66
CA ILE A 56 4.33 9.11 -23.41
C ILE A 56 5.51 9.56 -22.55
N PHE A 57 6.69 9.74 -23.14
CA PHE A 57 7.90 10.12 -22.40
C PHE A 57 7.84 11.58 -21.93
N LYS A 58 7.20 12.46 -22.69
CA LYS A 58 6.91 13.84 -22.26
C LYS A 58 6.00 13.85 -21.04
N ASP A 59 4.96 13.02 -21.00
CA ASP A 59 4.05 12.91 -19.86
C ASP A 59 4.77 12.42 -18.59
N VAL A 60 5.78 11.56 -18.73
CA VAL A 60 6.63 11.19 -17.59
C VAL A 60 7.27 12.43 -16.97
N GLN A 61 7.82 13.33 -17.78
CA GLN A 61 8.47 14.55 -17.30
C GLN A 61 7.45 15.57 -16.74
N GLU A 62 6.31 15.76 -17.41
CA GLU A 62 5.35 16.80 -17.05
C GLU A 62 4.39 16.40 -15.93
N HIS A 63 4.06 15.12 -15.80
CA HIS A 63 2.98 14.64 -14.94
C HIS A 63 3.46 13.69 -13.85
N ILE A 64 4.44 12.82 -14.15
CA ILE A 64 4.94 11.85 -13.18
C ILE A 64 6.03 12.45 -12.30
N MET A 65 7.10 13.00 -12.89
CA MET A 65 8.25 13.55 -12.17
C MET A 65 7.88 14.56 -11.06
N PRO A 66 6.92 15.49 -11.24
CA PRO A 66 6.54 16.42 -10.17
C PRO A 66 5.95 15.79 -8.90
N GLY A 67 5.47 14.55 -8.98
CA GLY A 67 4.95 13.81 -7.83
C GLY A 67 5.88 12.71 -7.31
N ILE A 68 7.09 12.59 -7.85
CA ILE A 68 8.09 11.63 -7.37
C ILE A 68 8.73 12.15 -6.08
N VAL A 69 8.88 11.25 -5.10
CA VAL A 69 9.86 11.43 -4.03
C VAL A 69 11.20 10.96 -4.57
N HIS A 70 12.22 11.81 -4.57
CA HIS A 70 13.52 11.49 -5.18
C HIS A 70 14.41 10.67 -4.23
N TRP A 71 14.11 9.38 -4.09
CA TRP A 71 14.78 8.45 -3.16
C TRP A 71 16.31 8.34 -3.31
N GLN A 72 16.86 8.66 -4.49
CA GLN A 72 18.30 8.57 -4.76
C GLN A 72 19.04 9.90 -4.47
N SER A 73 18.31 10.95 -4.08
CA SER A 73 18.87 12.24 -3.72
C SER A 73 19.72 12.13 -2.45
N PRO A 74 20.89 12.79 -2.38
CA PRO A 74 21.64 12.94 -1.12
C PRO A 74 20.84 13.57 0.02
N HIS A 75 19.84 14.40 -0.32
CA HIS A 75 18.97 15.12 0.64
C HIS A 75 17.72 14.30 1.06
N MET A 76 17.63 13.04 0.63
CA MET A 76 16.65 12.08 1.13
C MET A 76 17.17 11.45 2.41
N HIS A 77 16.54 11.73 3.55
CA HIS A 77 16.91 11.19 4.86
C HIS A 77 15.78 10.42 5.55
N ALA A 78 14.65 10.25 4.86
CA ALA A 78 13.50 9.52 5.37
C ALA A 78 13.72 7.99 5.32
N TYR A 79 13.01 7.29 6.20
CA TYR A 79 13.01 5.82 6.29
C TYR A 79 14.43 5.24 6.44
N PHE A 80 14.72 4.18 5.70
CA PHE A 80 16.06 3.69 5.40
C PHE A 80 16.32 3.84 3.90
N PRO A 81 17.59 3.79 3.45
CA PRO A 81 17.91 3.96 2.05
C PRO A 81 17.25 2.85 1.22
N ALA A 82 16.98 3.14 -0.05
CA ALA A 82 16.59 2.16 -1.06
C ALA A 82 17.42 2.42 -2.32
N LEU A 83 18.71 2.08 -2.25
CA LEU A 83 19.71 2.57 -3.20
C LEU A 83 19.72 1.78 -4.51
N THR A 84 19.86 2.49 -5.62
CA THR A 84 20.17 1.92 -6.93
C THR A 84 21.62 2.21 -7.32
N SER A 85 22.13 1.44 -8.28
CA SER A 85 23.42 1.67 -8.93
C SER A 85 23.35 1.32 -10.41
N TYR A 86 24.24 1.89 -11.21
CA TYR A 86 24.34 1.58 -12.64
C TYR A 86 24.43 0.06 -12.92
N PRO A 87 25.32 -0.74 -12.28
CA PRO A 87 25.33 -2.20 -12.49
C PRO A 87 24.02 -2.89 -12.09
N SER A 88 23.31 -2.40 -11.08
CA SER A 88 22.01 -2.96 -10.70
C SER A 88 20.94 -2.66 -11.76
N ILE A 89 20.89 -1.42 -12.26
CA ILE A 89 19.98 -1.02 -13.35
C ILE A 89 20.24 -1.88 -14.59
N MET A 90 21.51 -2.04 -14.98
CA MET A 90 21.88 -2.87 -16.13
C MET A 90 21.50 -4.34 -15.94
N GLY A 91 21.69 -4.87 -14.72
CA GLY A 91 21.25 -6.23 -14.38
C GLY A 91 19.73 -6.40 -14.46
N GLU A 92 18.96 -5.40 -14.02
CA GLU A 92 17.50 -5.40 -14.13
C GLU A 92 17.05 -5.26 -15.59
N MET A 93 17.64 -4.37 -16.39
CA MET A 93 17.36 -4.26 -17.84
C MET A 93 17.56 -5.59 -18.56
N LEU A 94 18.65 -6.30 -18.26
CA LEU A 94 18.91 -7.62 -18.83
C LEU A 94 17.92 -8.67 -18.32
N SER A 95 17.62 -8.68 -17.01
CA SER A 95 16.60 -9.58 -16.44
C SER A 95 15.23 -9.37 -17.08
N SER A 96 14.81 -8.12 -17.28
CA SER A 96 13.55 -7.77 -17.95
C SER A 96 13.56 -8.15 -19.43
N THR A 97 14.70 -8.03 -20.10
CA THR A 97 14.83 -8.45 -21.52
C THR A 97 14.72 -9.96 -21.68
N LEU A 98 15.34 -10.73 -20.76
CA LEU A 98 15.28 -12.19 -20.78
C LEU A 98 13.91 -12.72 -20.35
N ASN A 99 13.26 -12.04 -19.39
CA ASN A 99 11.94 -12.34 -18.84
C ASN A 99 11.71 -13.83 -18.52
N VAL A 100 12.75 -14.50 -18.01
CA VAL A 100 12.66 -15.90 -17.60
C VAL A 100 11.98 -16.02 -16.24
N LEU A 101 11.20 -17.08 -16.08
CA LEU A 101 10.62 -17.49 -14.81
C LEU A 101 11.43 -18.65 -14.24
N CYS A 102 11.86 -18.52 -12.98
CA CYS A 102 12.83 -19.41 -12.35
C CYS A 102 12.23 -20.17 -11.16
N PHE A 103 11.00 -20.68 -11.30
CA PHE A 103 10.24 -21.31 -10.21
C PHE A 103 10.70 -22.75 -9.91
N THR A 104 11.01 -23.52 -10.95
CA THR A 104 11.78 -24.77 -10.86
C THR A 104 13.13 -24.63 -11.52
N TRP A 105 14.08 -25.49 -11.17
CA TRP A 105 15.36 -25.56 -11.88
C TRP A 105 15.16 -25.76 -13.39
N ALA A 106 14.23 -26.63 -13.80
CA ALA A 106 13.98 -26.89 -15.22
C ALA A 106 13.38 -25.69 -15.98
N SER A 107 12.66 -24.79 -15.29
CA SER A 107 12.09 -23.59 -15.92
C SER A 107 13.16 -22.59 -16.37
N SER A 108 14.28 -22.49 -15.64
CA SER A 108 15.46 -21.71 -16.03
C SER A 108 16.66 -22.07 -15.15
N PRO A 109 17.52 -23.02 -15.56
CA PRO A 109 18.62 -23.50 -14.72
C PRO A 109 19.57 -22.38 -14.26
N ALA A 110 19.95 -21.49 -15.18
CA ALA A 110 20.83 -20.36 -14.87
C ALA A 110 20.24 -19.43 -13.79
N GLY A 111 18.90 -19.29 -13.75
CA GLY A 111 18.19 -18.51 -12.75
C GLY A 111 18.37 -19.06 -11.33
N THR A 112 18.22 -20.38 -11.19
CA THR A 112 18.39 -21.09 -9.91
C THR A 112 19.86 -21.15 -9.51
N GLU A 113 20.74 -21.60 -10.40
CA GLU A 113 22.16 -21.82 -10.12
C GLU A 113 22.89 -20.52 -9.74
N LEU A 114 22.64 -19.44 -10.48
CA LEU A 114 23.26 -18.15 -10.19
C LEU A 114 22.79 -17.58 -8.86
N GLU A 115 21.53 -17.84 -8.47
CA GLU A 115 21.03 -17.43 -7.16
C GLU A 115 21.73 -18.17 -6.03
N THR A 116 21.88 -19.49 -6.14
CA THR A 116 22.63 -20.30 -5.17
C THR A 116 24.05 -19.76 -5.00
N ILE A 117 24.75 -19.49 -6.11
CA ILE A 117 26.12 -18.93 -6.10
C ILE A 117 26.14 -17.55 -5.44
N ALA A 118 25.26 -16.63 -5.85
CA ALA A 118 25.23 -15.26 -5.34
C ALA A 118 24.87 -15.23 -3.84
N MET A 119 23.96 -16.09 -3.39
CA MET A 119 23.58 -16.23 -1.99
C MET A 119 24.70 -16.85 -1.15
N ASN A 120 25.47 -17.80 -1.68
CA ASN A 120 26.67 -18.31 -1.00
C ASN A 120 27.75 -17.23 -0.87
N TRP A 121 28.00 -16.46 -1.94
CA TRP A 121 28.94 -15.33 -1.89
C TRP A 121 28.51 -14.30 -0.86
N MET A 122 27.23 -13.95 -0.82
CA MET A 122 26.71 -12.99 0.14
C MET A 122 26.77 -13.53 1.57
N GLY A 123 26.38 -14.79 1.82
CA GLY A 123 26.46 -15.39 3.15
C GLY A 123 27.89 -15.40 3.70
N LYS A 124 28.87 -15.76 2.87
CA LYS A 124 30.31 -15.66 3.21
C LYS A 124 30.75 -14.23 3.48
N LEU A 125 30.31 -13.28 2.67
CA LEU A 125 30.65 -11.87 2.82
C LEU A 125 30.09 -11.27 4.11
N LEU A 126 28.91 -11.71 4.57
CA LEU A 126 28.33 -11.29 5.84
C LEU A 126 29.00 -11.96 7.04
N GLY A 127 29.69 -13.09 6.83
CA GLY A 127 30.23 -13.93 7.90
C GLY A 127 29.17 -14.84 8.53
N LEU A 128 28.18 -15.27 7.77
CA LEU A 128 27.18 -16.24 8.25
C LEU A 128 27.81 -17.64 8.45
N PRO A 129 27.32 -18.41 9.44
CA PRO A 129 27.72 -19.80 9.64
C PRO A 129 27.56 -20.67 8.38
N GLU A 130 28.43 -21.69 8.24
CA GLU A 130 28.40 -22.60 7.08
C GLU A 130 27.07 -23.33 6.90
N CYS A 131 26.31 -23.55 7.98
CA CYS A 131 24.99 -24.20 7.92
C CYS A 131 23.94 -23.37 7.15
N PHE A 132 24.19 -22.10 6.86
CA PHE A 132 23.35 -21.29 5.98
C PHE A 132 23.77 -21.38 4.51
N LEU A 133 24.95 -21.94 4.20
CA LEU A 133 25.48 -21.98 2.85
C LEU A 133 25.06 -23.27 2.13
N ASN A 134 24.79 -23.13 0.84
CA ASN A 134 24.42 -24.22 -0.06
C ASN A 134 25.63 -24.64 -0.90
N GLU A 135 26.68 -25.14 -0.23
CA GLU A 135 27.94 -25.55 -0.88
C GLU A 135 28.37 -26.99 -0.56
N LYS A 136 27.91 -27.54 0.56
CA LYS A 136 28.21 -28.90 0.98
C LYS A 136 26.96 -29.75 0.80
N ASN A 137 27.09 -30.94 0.22
CA ASN A 137 25.98 -31.89 0.04
C ASN A 137 25.28 -32.27 1.36
N ASP A 138 25.90 -31.98 2.51
CA ASP A 138 25.38 -32.28 3.85
C ASP A 138 24.77 -31.06 4.57
N SER A 139 24.83 -29.85 4.00
CA SER A 139 24.20 -28.66 4.61
C SER A 139 22.72 -28.64 4.26
N PRO A 140 21.79 -28.78 5.23
CA PRO A 140 20.36 -28.71 4.94
C PRO A 140 19.88 -27.28 4.66
N GLY A 141 20.71 -26.27 4.93
CA GLY A 141 20.34 -24.87 4.78
C GLY A 141 20.62 -24.28 3.40
N GLY A 142 20.36 -23.00 3.27
CA GLY A 142 20.61 -22.27 2.02
C GLY A 142 20.01 -20.87 2.03
N GLY A 143 20.39 -20.10 1.01
CA GLY A 143 19.85 -18.76 0.78
C GLY A 143 18.87 -18.72 -0.40
N VAL A 144 17.86 -17.87 -0.30
CA VAL A 144 16.89 -17.54 -1.35
C VAL A 144 16.63 -16.03 -1.40
N ILE A 145 16.43 -15.48 -2.59
CA ILE A 145 16.08 -14.08 -2.78
C ILE A 145 14.55 -13.91 -2.77
N GLN A 146 14.07 -13.27 -1.70
CA GLN A 146 12.69 -12.83 -1.52
C GLN A 146 12.47 -11.40 -2.06
N THR A 147 11.21 -10.97 -2.13
CA THR A 147 10.87 -9.60 -2.57
C THR A 147 11.15 -8.60 -1.45
N THR A 148 10.73 -8.92 -0.22
CA THR A 148 10.81 -8.00 0.93
C THR A 148 11.21 -8.72 2.22
N ALA A 149 11.79 -7.98 3.18
CA ALA A 149 11.99 -8.47 4.54
C ALA A 149 10.67 -8.90 5.19
N SER A 150 9.56 -8.21 4.92
CA SER A 150 8.23 -8.58 5.41
C SER A 150 7.81 -9.99 4.96
N GLU A 151 8.06 -10.31 3.68
CA GLU A 151 7.82 -11.64 3.12
C GLU A 151 8.76 -12.67 3.75
N ALA A 152 10.05 -12.37 3.91
CA ALA A 152 11.00 -13.26 4.57
C ALA A 152 10.62 -13.58 6.03
N THR A 153 10.18 -12.57 6.79
CA THR A 153 9.66 -12.74 8.16
C THR A 153 8.41 -13.63 8.15
N LEU A 154 7.45 -13.37 7.26
CA LEU A 154 6.25 -14.20 7.14
C LEU A 154 6.58 -15.65 6.75
N VAL A 155 7.46 -15.85 5.77
CA VAL A 155 7.94 -17.18 5.34
C VAL A 155 8.54 -17.93 6.52
N SER A 156 9.38 -17.27 7.33
CA SER A 156 9.97 -17.90 8.54
C SER A 156 8.92 -18.25 9.59
N LEU A 157 7.95 -17.37 9.82
CA LEU A 157 6.87 -17.58 10.79
C LEU A 157 5.99 -18.74 10.36
N LEU A 158 5.62 -18.81 9.08
CA LEU A 158 4.83 -19.91 8.53
C LEU A 158 5.59 -21.23 8.62
N ALA A 159 6.89 -21.23 8.36
CA ALA A 159 7.72 -22.43 8.49
C ALA A 159 7.79 -22.94 9.94
N ALA A 160 8.02 -22.04 10.89
CA ALA A 160 8.02 -22.36 12.31
C ALA A 160 6.64 -22.83 12.80
N ARG A 161 5.56 -22.20 12.32
CA ARG A 161 4.18 -22.57 12.63
C ARG A 161 3.88 -23.99 12.13
N THR A 162 4.25 -24.31 10.89
CA THR A 162 4.08 -25.66 10.34
C THR A 162 4.82 -26.69 11.18
N ARG A 163 6.09 -26.42 11.54
CA ARG A 163 6.88 -27.29 12.43
C ARG A 163 6.14 -27.55 13.75
N ALA A 164 5.74 -26.48 14.44
CA ALA A 164 5.05 -26.59 15.74
C ALA A 164 3.70 -27.30 15.64
N LEU A 165 2.90 -27.04 14.59
CA LEU A 165 1.61 -27.71 14.39
C LEU A 165 1.79 -29.21 14.13
N MET A 166 2.80 -29.61 13.36
CA MET A 166 3.09 -31.04 13.13
C MET A 166 3.49 -31.75 14.42
N GLU A 167 4.35 -31.12 15.23
CA GLU A 167 4.75 -31.66 16.54
C GLU A 167 3.53 -31.78 17.47
N LEU A 168 2.70 -30.74 17.58
CA LEU A 168 1.51 -30.77 18.41
C LEU A 168 0.46 -31.78 17.94
N ALA A 169 0.25 -31.91 16.62
CA ALA A 169 -0.67 -32.88 16.06
C ALA A 169 -0.20 -34.33 16.32
N SER A 170 1.11 -34.57 16.34
CA SER A 170 1.64 -35.90 16.70
C SER A 170 1.38 -36.28 18.16
N LEU A 171 1.32 -35.29 19.04
CA LEU A 171 1.04 -35.46 20.46
C LEU A 171 -0.47 -35.47 20.78
N ASN A 172 -1.29 -34.87 19.92
CA ASN A 172 -2.73 -34.71 20.10
C ASN A 172 -3.47 -35.06 18.78
N PRO A 173 -3.46 -36.34 18.36
CA PRO A 173 -3.97 -36.77 17.04
C PRO A 173 -5.49 -36.56 16.86
N GLU A 174 -6.22 -36.36 17.95
CA GLU A 174 -7.66 -36.08 17.97
C GLU A 174 -8.01 -34.61 17.67
N LEU A 175 -7.06 -33.69 17.84
CA LEU A 175 -7.30 -32.25 17.67
C LEU A 175 -7.06 -31.81 16.23
N GLN A 176 -7.92 -30.92 15.73
CA GLN A 176 -7.73 -30.33 14.41
C GLN A 176 -6.63 -29.26 14.44
N SER A 177 -5.95 -29.05 13.31
CA SER A 177 -4.86 -28.06 13.22
C SER A 177 -5.31 -26.62 13.56
N SER A 178 -6.57 -26.29 13.30
CA SER A 178 -7.18 -24.99 13.67
C SER A 178 -7.28 -24.79 15.18
N GLU A 179 -7.54 -25.86 15.94
CA GLU A 179 -7.60 -25.81 17.40
C GLU A 179 -6.19 -25.65 17.97
N LEU A 180 -5.24 -26.45 17.47
CA LEU A 180 -3.82 -26.38 17.85
C LEU A 180 -3.21 -25.00 17.58
N LEU A 181 -3.60 -24.36 16.48
CA LEU A 181 -3.17 -22.99 16.14
C LEU A 181 -3.50 -21.99 17.26
N GLY A 182 -4.65 -22.17 17.93
CA GLY A 182 -5.11 -21.31 19.02
C GLY A 182 -4.18 -21.31 20.24
N HIS A 183 -3.31 -22.32 20.37
CA HIS A 183 -2.33 -22.44 21.47
C HIS A 183 -0.99 -21.79 21.15
N LEU A 184 -0.69 -21.49 19.89
CA LEU A 184 0.60 -20.94 19.49
C LEU A 184 0.76 -19.48 19.88
N ILE A 185 1.95 -19.12 20.37
CA ILE A 185 2.35 -17.74 20.67
C ILE A 185 3.78 -17.46 20.19
N CYS A 186 3.95 -16.28 19.60
CA CYS A 186 5.23 -15.80 19.08
C CYS A 186 5.62 -14.46 19.72
N TYR A 187 6.91 -14.11 19.63
CA TYR A 187 7.50 -13.00 20.37
C TYR A 187 8.36 -12.11 19.48
N CYS A 188 8.41 -10.82 19.80
CA CYS A 188 9.34 -9.87 19.23
C CYS A 188 9.58 -8.69 20.18
N SER A 189 10.61 -7.89 19.90
CA SER A 189 10.83 -6.63 20.59
C SER A 189 9.66 -5.65 20.39
N ASP A 190 9.36 -4.81 21.37
CA ASP A 190 8.45 -3.66 21.20
C ASP A 190 8.98 -2.60 20.21
N GLN A 191 10.23 -2.75 19.75
CA GLN A 191 10.87 -1.96 18.70
C GLN A 191 10.93 -2.67 17.33
N ALA A 192 10.41 -3.89 17.25
CA ALA A 192 10.38 -4.66 16.00
C ALA A 192 9.60 -3.91 14.92
N HIS A 193 9.95 -4.16 13.66
CA HIS A 193 9.24 -3.54 12.54
C HIS A 193 7.78 -4.05 12.49
N SER A 194 6.86 -3.20 12.02
CA SER A 194 5.43 -3.52 11.91
C SER A 194 5.13 -4.72 11.00
N SER A 195 6.08 -5.15 10.16
CA SER A 195 5.97 -6.40 9.40
C SER A 195 5.85 -7.63 10.29
N VAL A 196 6.42 -7.61 11.49
CA VAL A 196 6.33 -8.74 12.44
C VAL A 196 4.91 -8.85 12.97
N GLU A 197 4.30 -7.74 13.41
CA GLU A 197 2.87 -7.67 13.77
C GLU A 197 2.00 -8.18 12.62
N LYS A 198 2.27 -7.70 11.39
CA LYS A 198 1.53 -8.09 10.20
C LYS A 198 1.71 -9.57 9.82
N ALA A 199 2.89 -10.14 10.05
CA ALA A 199 3.13 -11.57 9.86
C ALA A 199 2.33 -12.39 10.87
N GLY A 200 2.23 -11.94 12.13
CA GLY A 200 1.35 -12.54 13.13
C GLY A 200 -0.13 -12.48 12.73
N LEU A 201 -0.58 -11.33 12.22
CA LEU A 201 -1.95 -11.14 11.71
C LEU A 201 -2.28 -12.11 10.56
N ILE A 202 -1.42 -12.19 9.54
CA ILE A 202 -1.62 -13.07 8.38
C ILE A 202 -1.48 -14.54 8.79
N GLY A 203 -0.55 -14.84 9.71
CA GLY A 203 -0.31 -16.17 10.25
C GLY A 203 -1.40 -16.65 11.22
N LEU A 204 -2.32 -15.78 11.64
CA LEU A 204 -3.35 -16.04 12.64
C LEU A 204 -2.78 -16.57 13.96
N VAL A 205 -1.64 -16.04 14.38
CA VAL A 205 -0.94 -16.44 15.62
C VAL A 205 -0.95 -15.31 16.64
N ARG A 206 -0.99 -15.67 17.93
CA ARG A 206 -0.87 -14.69 19.02
C ARG A 206 0.56 -14.14 19.03
N MET A 207 0.69 -12.82 19.17
CA MET A 207 1.97 -12.13 19.25
C MET A 207 2.09 -11.44 20.61
N ARG A 208 3.27 -11.55 21.23
CA ARG A 208 3.62 -10.82 22.45
C ARG A 208 4.87 -9.97 22.21
N TYR A 209 4.75 -8.68 22.50
CA TYR A 209 5.89 -7.77 22.49
C TYR A 209 6.66 -7.88 23.81
N ILE A 210 7.97 -7.96 23.72
CA ILE A 210 8.90 -7.92 24.84
C ILE A 210 9.38 -6.47 24.97
N GLU A 211 9.22 -5.88 26.16
CA GLU A 211 9.71 -4.53 26.41
C GLU A 211 11.23 -4.50 26.32
N SER A 212 11.75 -3.56 25.54
CA SER A 212 13.18 -3.32 25.39
C SER A 212 13.77 -2.48 26.52
N ASP A 213 15.07 -2.64 26.76
CA ASP A 213 15.81 -1.88 27.78
C ASP A 213 15.99 -0.39 27.40
N GLU A 214 16.76 0.37 28.17
CA GLU A 214 16.99 1.80 27.92
C GLU A 214 17.71 2.07 26.60
N LYS A 215 18.48 1.10 26.11
CA LYS A 215 19.14 1.12 24.79
C LYS A 215 18.25 0.57 23.68
N GLN A 216 16.97 0.32 23.99
CA GLN A 216 15.98 -0.23 23.05
C GLN A 216 16.36 -1.62 22.52
N CYS A 217 17.09 -2.39 23.34
CA CYS A 217 17.51 -3.76 23.07
C CYS A 217 16.57 -4.75 23.77
N MET A 218 16.04 -5.74 23.04
CA MET A 218 15.41 -6.91 23.65
C MET A 218 16.49 -7.82 24.26
N ARG A 219 16.22 -8.30 25.47
CA ARG A 219 17.16 -9.07 26.30
C ARG A 219 16.59 -10.44 26.63
N GLY A 220 17.46 -11.42 26.87
CA GLY A 220 17.05 -12.80 27.09
C GLY A 220 16.22 -13.00 28.35
N ALA A 221 16.52 -12.26 29.43
CA ALA A 221 15.82 -12.40 30.71
C ALA A 221 14.31 -12.06 30.60
N GLN A 222 13.95 -10.92 29.99
CA GLN A 222 12.54 -10.57 29.78
C GLN A 222 11.83 -11.53 28.83
N LEU A 223 12.52 -12.04 27.81
CA LEU A 223 11.97 -13.03 26.89
C LEU A 223 11.68 -14.37 27.61
N GLU A 224 12.63 -14.85 28.41
CA GLU A 224 12.50 -16.06 29.23
C GLU A 224 11.31 -15.95 30.18
N GLU A 225 11.18 -14.84 30.91
CA GLU A 225 10.05 -14.58 31.81
C GLU A 225 8.70 -14.62 31.06
N ALA A 226 8.64 -13.98 29.89
CA ALA A 226 7.43 -13.97 29.07
C ALA A 226 7.04 -15.38 28.62
N ILE A 227 8.02 -16.14 28.12
CA ILE A 227 7.86 -17.53 27.68
C ILE A 227 7.38 -18.43 28.82
N LEU A 228 7.98 -18.34 30.01
CA LEU A 228 7.58 -19.14 31.17
C LEU A 228 6.15 -18.79 31.62
N SER A 229 5.81 -17.49 31.63
CA SER A 229 4.46 -17.02 31.96
C SER A 229 3.40 -17.54 30.99
N ASP A 230 3.71 -17.60 29.69
CA ASP A 230 2.77 -18.06 28.67
C ASP A 230 2.66 -19.59 28.62
N LYS A 231 3.77 -20.31 28.87
CA LYS A 231 3.72 -21.77 29.11
C LYS A 231 2.82 -22.10 30.31
N ALA A 232 2.89 -21.33 31.39
CA ALA A 232 2.01 -21.53 32.56
C ALA A 232 0.51 -21.30 32.24
N LYS A 233 0.18 -20.60 31.15
CA LYS A 233 -1.19 -20.40 30.65
C LYS A 233 -1.61 -21.46 29.60
N GLY A 234 -0.77 -22.48 29.36
CA GLY A 234 -1.02 -23.52 28.36
C GLY A 234 -0.80 -23.06 26.91
N LEU A 235 -0.03 -21.98 26.70
CA LEU A 235 0.39 -21.55 25.37
C LEU A 235 1.72 -22.22 24.99
N VAL A 236 1.96 -22.32 23.68
CA VAL A 236 3.12 -22.96 23.08
C VAL A 236 3.98 -21.90 22.39
N PRO A 237 5.08 -21.47 23.02
CA PRO A 237 6.12 -20.66 22.39
C PRO A 237 6.70 -21.38 21.18
N PHE A 238 6.64 -20.77 20.00
CA PHE A 238 7.13 -21.43 18.78
C PHE A 238 8.05 -20.58 17.90
N TRP A 239 8.04 -19.26 18.04
CA TRP A 239 8.82 -18.36 17.17
C TRP A 239 9.15 -17.05 17.87
N VAL A 240 10.36 -16.54 17.61
CA VAL A 240 10.90 -15.27 18.11
C VAL A 240 11.54 -14.51 16.95
N CYS A 241 11.26 -13.21 16.83
CA CYS A 241 12.00 -12.30 15.96
C CYS A 241 12.97 -11.44 16.79
N ALA A 242 14.27 -11.62 16.54
CA ALA A 242 15.30 -10.70 16.99
C ALA A 242 15.62 -9.70 15.87
N THR A 243 15.64 -8.40 16.20
CA THR A 243 15.90 -7.33 15.24
C THR A 243 17.32 -6.79 15.41
N LEU A 244 18.11 -6.86 14.34
CA LEU A 244 19.42 -6.22 14.25
C LEU A 244 19.30 -4.94 13.42
N GLY A 245 19.24 -3.80 14.09
CA GLY A 245 19.00 -2.49 13.47
C GLY A 245 17.51 -2.16 13.37
N THR A 246 16.89 -1.91 14.53
CA THR A 246 15.47 -1.52 14.63
C THR A 246 15.15 -0.27 13.82
N THR A 247 13.89 -0.14 13.40
CA THR A 247 13.50 0.95 12.49
C THR A 247 13.60 2.32 13.14
N GLY A 248 13.25 2.40 14.43
CA GLY A 248 13.23 3.65 15.19
C GLY A 248 14.62 4.26 15.36
N SER A 249 15.53 3.53 15.99
CA SER A 249 16.83 4.04 16.48
C SER A 249 18.05 3.27 15.98
N VAL A 250 17.87 2.23 15.15
CA VAL A 250 18.94 1.27 14.80
C VAL A 250 19.51 0.61 16.06
N ALA A 251 18.64 0.22 16.99
CA ALA A 251 19.03 -0.63 18.12
C ALA A 251 19.25 -2.08 17.67
N PHE A 252 19.97 -2.86 18.48
CA PHE A 252 20.27 -4.26 18.20
C PHE A 252 19.81 -5.08 19.39
N ASP A 253 18.91 -6.03 19.15
CA ASP A 253 18.54 -7.02 20.16
C ASP A 253 19.76 -7.91 20.51
N ASN A 254 19.85 -8.37 21.75
CA ASN A 254 20.99 -9.19 22.20
C ASN A 254 20.83 -10.63 21.70
N LEU A 255 21.38 -10.90 20.52
CA LEU A 255 21.15 -12.14 19.79
C LEU A 255 21.67 -13.37 20.55
N ARG A 256 22.81 -13.28 21.22
CA ARG A 256 23.36 -14.35 22.09
C ARG A 256 22.38 -14.76 23.18
N GLU A 257 21.92 -13.80 23.97
CA GLU A 257 20.98 -14.05 25.07
C GLU A 257 19.65 -14.62 24.56
N ILE A 258 19.14 -14.08 23.44
CA ILE A 258 17.88 -14.53 22.83
C ILE A 258 18.02 -15.93 22.24
N GLY A 259 19.14 -16.22 21.58
CA GLY A 259 19.46 -17.53 21.00
C GLY A 259 19.44 -18.64 22.05
N GLU A 260 20.09 -18.42 23.19
CA GLU A 260 20.11 -19.37 24.29
C GLU A 260 18.70 -19.64 24.85
N VAL A 261 17.84 -18.62 24.94
CA VAL A 261 16.42 -18.78 25.33
C VAL A 261 15.66 -19.59 24.27
N CYS A 262 15.84 -19.26 22.99
CA CYS A 262 15.14 -19.95 21.91
C CYS A 262 15.48 -21.45 21.88
N GLU A 263 16.76 -21.81 22.05
CA GLU A 263 17.22 -23.20 22.12
C GLU A 263 16.62 -23.95 23.32
N ARG A 264 16.61 -23.37 24.53
CA ARG A 264 16.02 -24.00 25.72
C ARG A 264 14.53 -24.29 25.57
N HIS A 265 13.82 -23.47 24.80
CA HIS A 265 12.37 -23.56 24.65
C HIS A 265 11.91 -24.11 23.30
N SER A 266 12.85 -24.56 22.45
CA SER A 266 12.60 -25.04 21.08
C SER A 266 11.82 -24.06 20.20
N ALA A 267 11.97 -22.75 20.46
CA ALA A 267 11.35 -21.70 19.66
C ALA A 267 12.23 -21.37 18.45
N TRP A 268 11.62 -21.19 17.28
CA TRP A 268 12.34 -20.76 16.08
C TRP A 268 12.87 -19.34 16.27
N LEU A 269 14.16 -19.12 16.02
CA LEU A 269 14.76 -17.79 16.02
C LEU A 269 14.93 -17.24 14.60
N HIS A 270 14.14 -16.22 14.25
CA HIS A 270 14.32 -15.43 13.05
C HIS A 270 15.07 -14.12 13.37
N VAL A 271 16.09 -13.80 12.58
CA VAL A 271 16.84 -12.55 12.68
C VAL A 271 16.45 -11.62 11.53
N ASP A 272 15.76 -10.53 11.86
CA ASP A 272 15.50 -9.42 10.94
C ASP A 272 16.65 -8.42 11.02
N ALA A 273 17.49 -8.41 9.99
CA ALA A 273 18.58 -7.46 9.82
C ALA A 273 18.35 -6.54 8.61
N ALA A 274 17.09 -6.26 8.22
CA ALA A 274 16.74 -5.62 6.96
C ALA A 274 17.66 -4.45 6.54
N TYR A 275 17.96 -3.53 7.46
CA TYR A 275 18.90 -2.42 7.21
C TYR A 275 20.34 -2.78 7.58
N ALA A 276 20.60 -3.14 8.84
CA ALA A 276 21.96 -3.30 9.38
C ALA A 276 22.71 -4.51 8.81
N GLY A 277 22.02 -5.48 8.23
CA GLY A 277 22.63 -6.64 7.56
C GLY A 277 23.65 -6.25 6.50
N SER A 278 23.41 -5.14 5.79
CA SER A 278 24.36 -4.61 4.81
C SER A 278 25.69 -4.19 5.44
N ALA A 279 25.70 -3.81 6.72
CA ALA A 279 26.91 -3.40 7.42
C ALA A 279 27.84 -4.58 7.72
N PHE A 280 27.32 -5.80 7.86
CA PHE A 280 28.09 -6.99 8.22
C PHE A 280 29.05 -7.47 7.11
N VAL A 281 28.96 -6.88 5.92
CA VAL A 281 30.02 -6.98 4.91
C VAL A 281 31.37 -6.41 5.41
N CYS A 282 31.33 -5.50 6.40
CA CYS A 282 32.50 -4.96 7.08
C CYS A 282 32.73 -5.71 8.41
N PRO A 283 33.89 -6.36 8.61
CA PRO A 283 34.16 -7.17 9.80
C PRO A 283 33.96 -6.44 11.14
N GLU A 284 34.28 -5.15 11.22
CA GLU A 284 34.15 -4.35 12.44
C GLU A 284 32.71 -4.21 12.97
N TYR A 285 31.70 -4.42 12.12
CA TYR A 285 30.28 -4.37 12.53
C TYR A 285 29.70 -5.76 12.85
N ARG A 286 30.46 -6.84 12.68
CA ARG A 286 29.96 -8.22 12.91
C ARG A 286 29.81 -8.60 14.38
N HIS A 287 30.26 -7.76 15.31
CA HIS A 287 30.06 -8.01 16.74
C HIS A 287 28.58 -8.08 17.13
N TRP A 288 27.68 -7.46 16.36
CA TRP A 288 26.22 -7.61 16.54
C TRP A 288 25.64 -8.93 16.00
N LEU A 289 26.43 -9.75 15.30
CA LEU A 289 26.06 -11.10 14.90
C LEU A 289 26.41 -12.16 15.95
N ASP A 290 26.95 -11.78 17.11
CA ASP A 290 27.24 -12.71 18.19
C ASP A 290 25.95 -13.44 18.64
N GLY A 291 25.85 -14.75 18.37
CA GLY A 291 24.64 -15.56 18.55
C GLY A 291 24.00 -16.08 17.26
N ILE A 292 24.48 -15.66 16.09
CA ILE A 292 23.87 -16.01 14.79
C ILE A 292 23.81 -17.51 14.48
N GLU A 293 24.70 -18.32 15.05
CA GLU A 293 24.72 -19.78 14.90
C GLU A 293 23.50 -20.47 15.53
N GLN A 294 22.82 -19.80 16.46
CA GLN A 294 21.60 -20.25 17.11
C GLN A 294 20.34 -19.88 16.31
N ALA A 295 20.46 -19.00 15.30
CA ALA A 295 19.33 -18.62 14.47
C ALA A 295 18.89 -19.74 13.53
N ASP A 296 17.59 -19.93 13.37
CA ASP A 296 17.01 -20.81 12.36
C ASP A 296 16.90 -20.11 11.00
N SER A 297 16.73 -18.77 10.99
CA SER A 297 16.73 -17.98 9.77
C SER A 297 17.25 -16.55 9.97
N PHE A 298 17.81 -15.99 8.90
CA PHE A 298 18.35 -14.63 8.86
C PHE A 298 17.90 -13.94 7.56
N ALA A 299 17.46 -12.69 7.63
CA ALA A 299 17.11 -11.91 6.45
C ALA A 299 17.67 -10.50 6.49
N PHE A 300 18.14 -9.99 5.35
CA PHE A 300 18.43 -8.58 5.18
C PHE A 300 18.14 -8.10 3.75
N ASN A 301 18.12 -6.78 3.56
CA ASN A 301 17.82 -6.20 2.25
C ASN A 301 19.08 -5.63 1.59
N PRO A 302 19.67 -6.33 0.60
CA PRO A 302 20.55 -5.67 -0.36
C PRO A 302 19.88 -4.44 -1.01
N SER A 303 18.55 -4.50 -1.16
CA SER A 303 17.71 -3.40 -1.64
C SER A 303 17.59 -2.17 -0.75
N LYS A 304 18.14 -2.20 0.47
CA LYS A 304 18.28 -1.00 1.28
C LYS A 304 19.62 -0.31 1.00
N TRP A 305 20.71 -0.92 1.44
CA TRP A 305 22.00 -0.24 1.61
C TRP A 305 23.17 -0.89 0.86
N LEU A 306 22.94 -1.93 0.05
CA LEU A 306 23.97 -2.54 -0.82
C LEU A 306 23.88 -2.09 -2.30
N MET A 307 23.15 -1.01 -2.58
CA MET A 307 23.05 -0.42 -3.93
C MET A 307 22.47 -1.37 -5.01
N VAL A 308 21.73 -2.40 -4.59
CA VAL A 308 20.93 -3.24 -5.48
C VAL A 308 19.53 -2.64 -5.52
N ASN A 309 19.00 -2.25 -6.69
CA ASN A 309 17.68 -1.63 -6.75
C ASN A 309 16.57 -2.58 -6.25
N PHE A 310 15.53 -2.02 -5.64
CA PHE A 310 14.35 -2.76 -5.21
C PHE A 310 13.68 -3.48 -6.40
N ASP A 311 13.17 -4.71 -6.27
CA ASP A 311 13.20 -5.59 -5.08
C ASP A 311 14.45 -6.49 -5.03
N CYS A 312 14.97 -6.73 -3.82
CA CYS A 312 16.02 -7.70 -3.52
C CYS A 312 16.16 -7.86 -1.99
N THR A 313 15.65 -8.97 -1.45
CA THR A 313 15.82 -9.35 -0.04
C THR A 313 16.50 -10.71 0.00
N ALA A 314 17.57 -10.82 0.76
CA ALA A 314 18.34 -12.04 0.89
C ALA A 314 17.93 -12.72 2.21
N MET A 315 17.37 -13.93 2.11
CA MET A 315 16.95 -14.73 3.27
C MET A 315 17.72 -16.05 3.30
N TRP A 316 18.22 -16.43 4.46
CA TRP A 316 18.83 -17.73 4.70
C TRP A 316 18.03 -18.51 5.74
N VAL A 317 18.03 -19.82 5.59
CA VAL A 317 17.49 -20.78 6.55
C VAL A 317 18.54 -21.82 6.89
N LYS A 318 18.58 -22.24 8.14
CA LYS A 318 19.47 -23.30 8.63
C LYS A 318 19.02 -24.68 8.15
N ASP A 319 17.71 -24.85 7.94
CA ASP A 319 17.08 -26.06 7.41
C ASP A 319 16.01 -25.68 6.36
N SER A 320 16.33 -25.90 5.08
CA SER A 320 15.43 -25.64 3.96
C SER A 320 14.26 -26.63 3.87
N THR A 321 14.37 -27.80 4.51
CA THR A 321 13.26 -28.77 4.55
C THR A 321 12.06 -28.22 5.31
N ALA A 322 12.27 -27.28 6.24
CA ALA A 322 11.19 -26.57 6.92
C ALA A 322 10.37 -25.69 5.96
N LEU A 323 11.03 -25.03 5.01
CA LEU A 323 10.35 -24.27 3.95
C LEU A 323 9.61 -25.23 3.02
N HIS A 324 10.29 -26.30 2.60
CA HIS A 324 9.70 -27.30 1.71
C HIS A 324 8.46 -27.95 2.31
N ARG A 325 8.48 -28.33 3.59
CA ARG A 325 7.30 -28.86 4.30
C ARG A 325 6.11 -27.89 4.31
N THR A 326 6.38 -26.59 4.30
CA THR A 326 5.37 -25.55 4.42
C THR A 326 4.72 -25.18 3.09
N PHE A 327 5.51 -25.13 2.01
CA PHE A 327 5.06 -24.59 0.72
C PHE A 327 5.00 -25.62 -0.42
N ASN A 328 5.36 -26.88 -0.16
CA ASN A 328 5.37 -27.89 -1.22
C ASN A 328 3.97 -28.22 -1.72
N VAL A 329 3.79 -27.99 -3.02
CA VAL A 329 2.70 -28.54 -3.84
C VAL A 329 3.34 -29.25 -5.02
N ASN A 330 2.82 -30.43 -5.39
CA ASN A 330 3.48 -31.30 -6.38
C ASN A 330 2.57 -31.69 -7.56
N PRO A 331 1.99 -30.72 -8.29
CA PRO A 331 1.21 -31.00 -9.49
C PRO A 331 2.11 -31.51 -10.63
N ILE A 332 1.58 -32.41 -11.46
CA ILE A 332 2.36 -33.09 -12.50
C ILE A 332 3.01 -32.12 -13.51
N TYR A 333 2.36 -30.99 -13.80
CA TYR A 333 2.84 -30.00 -14.78
C TYR A 333 4.04 -29.15 -14.29
N LEU A 334 4.42 -29.27 -13.00
CA LEU A 334 5.63 -28.63 -12.47
C LEU A 334 6.79 -29.62 -12.29
N ARG A 335 6.55 -30.93 -12.48
CA ARG A 335 7.59 -31.95 -12.31
C ARG A 335 8.55 -31.97 -13.48
N HIS A 336 9.80 -32.30 -13.18
CA HIS A 336 10.85 -32.53 -14.17
C HIS A 336 11.81 -33.64 -13.72
N GLU A 337 12.67 -34.11 -14.62
CA GLU A 337 13.58 -35.25 -14.39
C GLU A 337 14.58 -35.06 -13.23
N ASN A 338 14.84 -33.80 -12.85
CA ASN A 338 15.73 -33.41 -11.75
C ASN A 338 14.99 -33.05 -10.45
N SER A 339 13.68 -33.28 -10.36
CA SER A 339 12.92 -33.01 -9.12
C SER A 339 13.49 -33.83 -7.97
N GLY A 340 13.73 -33.18 -6.82
CA GLY A 340 14.36 -33.81 -5.65
C GLY A 340 15.89 -33.96 -5.73
N LYS A 341 16.51 -33.62 -6.87
CA LYS A 341 17.98 -33.49 -7.01
C LYS A 341 18.41 -32.03 -7.11
N ALA A 342 17.62 -31.21 -7.81
CA ALA A 342 17.85 -29.78 -7.95
C ALA A 342 16.97 -28.98 -6.98
N ILE A 343 17.35 -27.72 -6.76
CA ILE A 343 16.57 -26.80 -5.93
C ILE A 343 15.46 -26.18 -6.76
N ASP A 344 14.23 -26.38 -6.30
CA ASP A 344 13.05 -25.69 -6.83
C ASP A 344 12.64 -24.60 -5.85
N TYR A 345 13.09 -23.36 -6.12
CA TYR A 345 12.87 -22.22 -5.24
C TYR A 345 11.39 -21.88 -5.03
N MET A 346 10.46 -22.40 -5.85
CA MET A 346 9.02 -22.29 -5.57
C MET A 346 8.63 -22.85 -4.21
N HIS A 347 9.38 -23.82 -3.67
CA HIS A 347 9.13 -24.40 -2.35
C HIS A 347 9.73 -23.59 -1.19
N TRP A 348 10.39 -22.47 -1.49
CA TRP A 348 11.12 -21.63 -0.55
C TRP A 348 10.48 -20.23 -0.41
N GLN A 349 9.33 -20.01 -1.02
CA GLN A 349 8.62 -18.73 -1.07
C GLN A 349 7.11 -18.95 -1.14
N ILE A 350 6.33 -17.87 -1.01
CA ILE A 350 4.86 -17.92 -1.08
C ILE A 350 4.34 -18.09 -2.53
N PRO A 351 4.75 -17.27 -3.51
CA PRO A 351 4.23 -17.38 -4.88
C PRO A 351 4.90 -18.51 -5.67
N LEU A 352 4.27 -18.96 -6.76
CA LEU A 352 4.91 -19.88 -7.70
C LEU A 352 6.00 -19.16 -8.51
N SER A 353 5.60 -18.20 -9.35
CA SER A 353 6.48 -17.52 -10.28
C SER A 353 7.50 -16.64 -9.57
N ARG A 354 8.72 -16.61 -10.12
CA ARG A 354 9.82 -15.75 -9.65
C ARG A 354 10.71 -15.35 -10.81
N ARG A 355 11.18 -14.11 -10.78
CA ARG A 355 12.04 -13.50 -11.81
C ARG A 355 13.53 -13.74 -11.51
N PHE A 356 14.41 -13.42 -12.46
CA PHE A 356 15.85 -13.61 -12.34
C PHE A 356 16.56 -12.56 -11.46
N ARG A 357 16.17 -12.45 -10.18
CA ARG A 357 16.66 -11.42 -9.23
C ARG A 357 18.16 -11.48 -8.98
N ALA A 358 18.73 -12.68 -8.98
CA ALA A 358 20.15 -12.90 -8.71
C ALA A 358 21.08 -12.19 -9.70
N LEU A 359 20.61 -11.91 -10.92
CA LEU A 359 21.43 -11.29 -11.96
C LEU A 359 21.93 -9.90 -11.56
N LYS A 360 21.03 -9.02 -11.06
CA LYS A 360 21.43 -7.68 -10.61
C LYS A 360 22.32 -7.71 -9.35
N LEU A 361 22.04 -8.63 -8.42
CA LEU A 361 22.88 -8.81 -7.23
C LEU A 361 24.30 -9.22 -7.64
N TRP A 362 24.41 -10.19 -8.56
CA TRP A 362 25.67 -10.65 -9.10
C TRP A 362 26.44 -9.54 -9.82
N PHE A 363 25.76 -8.70 -10.60
CA PHE A 363 26.37 -7.55 -11.28
C PHE A 363 26.97 -6.55 -10.28
N VAL A 364 26.22 -6.19 -9.23
CA VAL A 364 26.67 -5.27 -8.18
C VAL A 364 27.89 -5.84 -7.45
N LEU A 365 27.82 -7.10 -7.03
CA LEU A 365 28.93 -7.78 -6.34
C LEU A 365 30.21 -7.81 -7.20
N ARG A 366 30.08 -8.08 -8.51
CA ARG A 366 31.23 -8.14 -9.42
C ARG A 366 31.78 -6.77 -9.80
N ASN A 367 30.91 -5.77 -9.97
CA ASN A 367 31.32 -4.44 -10.44
C ASN A 367 32.00 -3.62 -9.33
N TYR A 368 31.40 -3.59 -8.12
CA TYR A 368 31.98 -2.87 -6.99
C TYR A 368 33.07 -3.66 -6.27
N GLY A 369 32.96 -4.99 -6.29
CA GLY A 369 33.76 -5.86 -5.44
C GLY A 369 33.48 -5.64 -3.95
N VAL A 370 34.04 -6.51 -3.12
CA VAL A 370 33.89 -6.44 -1.65
C VAL A 370 34.43 -5.12 -1.10
N VAL A 371 35.58 -4.65 -1.59
CA VAL A 371 36.23 -3.43 -1.10
C VAL A 371 35.38 -2.19 -1.40
N GLY A 372 34.79 -2.09 -2.59
CA GLY A 372 33.92 -0.98 -2.96
C GLY A 372 32.65 -0.92 -2.11
N ILE A 373 32.04 -2.07 -1.87
CA ILE A 373 30.85 -2.19 -1.01
C ILE A 373 31.18 -1.81 0.44
N GLN A 374 32.29 -2.32 1.00
CA GLN A 374 32.72 -1.96 2.36
C GLN A 374 33.04 -0.46 2.47
N LYS A 375 33.68 0.12 1.45
CA LYS A 375 33.96 1.56 1.41
C LYS A 375 32.67 2.38 1.43
N HIS A 376 31.65 1.97 0.69
CA HIS A 376 30.34 2.63 0.69
C HIS A 376 29.72 2.65 2.10
N ILE A 377 29.64 1.50 2.77
CA ILE A 377 29.10 1.40 4.13
C ILE A 377 29.88 2.30 5.09
N ARG A 378 31.22 2.19 5.10
CA ARG A 378 32.08 2.99 5.98
C ARG A 378 31.92 4.49 5.76
N GLU A 379 31.79 4.92 4.51
CA GLU A 379 31.58 6.33 4.19
C GLU A 379 30.24 6.85 4.68
N SER A 380 29.15 6.09 4.49
CA SER A 380 27.84 6.47 5.04
C SER A 380 27.85 6.55 6.57
N VAL A 381 28.55 5.64 7.27
CA VAL A 381 28.72 5.70 8.74
C VAL A 381 29.54 6.94 9.15
N ARG A 382 30.63 7.25 8.44
CA ARG A 382 31.46 8.44 8.68
C ARG A 382 30.67 9.74 8.51
N LEU A 383 29.81 9.81 7.49
CA LEU A 383 28.95 10.97 7.26
C LEU A 383 27.89 11.13 8.36
N ALA A 384 27.33 10.03 8.85
CA ALA A 384 26.40 10.06 9.98
C ALA A 384 27.09 10.51 11.28
N GLN A 385 28.34 10.09 11.52
CA GLN A 385 29.18 10.60 12.63
C GLN A 385 29.42 12.11 12.52
N LYS A 386 29.65 12.62 11.31
CA LYS A 386 29.77 14.07 11.08
C LYS A 386 28.46 14.79 11.42
N PHE A 387 27.31 14.29 10.97
CA PHE A 387 26.01 14.86 11.30
C PHE A 387 25.74 14.84 12.81
N GLU A 388 26.02 13.72 13.48
CA GLU A 388 25.94 13.59 14.94
C GLU A 388 26.76 14.69 15.67
N ALA A 389 28.02 14.90 15.25
CA ALA A 389 28.86 15.94 15.84
C ALA A 389 28.29 17.36 15.64
N LEU A 390 27.67 17.63 14.48
CA LEU A 390 27.02 18.91 14.18
C LEU A 390 25.80 19.15 15.08
N VAL A 391 24.99 18.12 15.31
CA VAL A 391 23.82 18.17 16.20
C VAL A 391 24.26 18.41 17.65
N LEU A 392 25.26 17.69 18.14
CA LEU A 392 25.76 17.84 19.51
C LEU A 392 26.41 19.20 19.79
N ALA A 393 26.94 19.86 18.75
CA ALA A 393 27.52 21.20 18.87
C ALA A 393 26.45 22.30 19.06
N ASP A 394 25.19 22.06 18.69
CA ASP A 394 24.11 23.04 18.81
C ASP A 394 23.25 22.75 20.06
N GLN A 395 23.31 23.66 21.03
CA GLN A 395 22.66 23.49 22.34
C GLN A 395 21.14 23.41 22.29
N ARG A 396 20.51 23.79 21.16
CA ARG A 396 19.06 23.70 20.96
C ARG A 396 18.58 22.27 20.70
N PHE A 397 19.49 21.36 20.34
CA PHE A 397 19.18 19.99 19.97
C PHE A 397 19.76 18.99 20.96
N GLU A 398 19.22 17.78 20.91
CA GLU A 398 19.72 16.61 21.64
C GLU A 398 19.53 15.33 20.82
N ILE A 399 20.30 14.31 21.17
CA ILE A 399 20.26 12.97 20.57
C ILE A 399 19.82 11.99 21.67
N PRO A 400 18.53 11.58 21.70
CA PRO A 400 18.01 10.75 22.78
C PRO A 400 18.52 9.30 22.77
N GLN A 401 19.05 8.83 21.64
CA GLN A 401 19.54 7.47 21.46
C GLN A 401 20.86 7.49 20.68
N ALA A 402 21.82 6.65 21.09
CA ALA A 402 23.15 6.63 20.50
C ALA A 402 23.09 6.32 18.98
N ARG A 403 23.94 6.99 18.19
CA ARG A 403 24.04 6.72 16.75
C ARG A 403 24.67 5.34 16.53
N ASN A 404 23.90 4.46 15.89
CA ASN A 404 24.42 3.27 15.26
C ASN A 404 24.39 3.39 13.74
N LEU A 405 25.48 2.98 13.10
CA LEU A 405 25.61 2.96 11.64
C LEU A 405 25.30 4.32 10.98
N GLY A 406 24.50 4.34 9.92
CA GLY A 406 24.26 5.51 9.07
C GLY A 406 23.06 6.37 9.47
N MET A 407 22.49 6.24 10.67
CA MET A 407 21.30 7.00 11.07
C MET A 407 21.46 7.66 12.45
N VAL A 408 21.05 8.93 12.53
CA VAL A 408 21.02 9.74 13.76
C VAL A 408 19.57 10.11 14.08
N ALA A 409 19.12 9.80 15.29
CA ALA A 409 17.81 10.23 15.79
C ALA A 409 18.00 11.44 16.72
N PHE A 410 17.47 12.59 16.31
CA PHE A 410 17.66 13.87 17.03
C PHE A 410 16.34 14.60 17.23
N ARG A 411 16.32 15.57 18.14
CA ARG A 411 15.16 16.42 18.39
C ARG A 411 15.58 17.81 18.87
N MET A 412 14.66 18.77 18.78
CA MET A 412 14.79 20.02 19.51
C MET A 412 14.49 19.76 21.00
N LYS A 413 15.28 20.36 21.89
CA LYS A 413 15.00 20.33 23.33
C LYS A 413 13.67 21.03 23.62
N GLY A 414 12.93 20.52 24.60
CA GLY A 414 11.60 21.00 24.97
C GLY A 414 10.47 20.08 24.52
N ASP A 415 9.30 20.64 24.23
CA ASP A 415 8.09 19.89 23.89
C ASP A 415 8.18 19.23 22.51
N ASN A 416 7.56 18.05 22.37
CA ASN A 416 7.48 17.32 21.09
C ASN A 416 6.93 18.17 19.94
N THR A 417 6.03 19.11 20.23
CA THR A 417 5.43 20.02 19.24
C THR A 417 6.46 20.87 18.49
N LEU A 418 7.59 21.25 19.13
CA LEU A 418 8.66 21.98 18.46
C LEU A 418 9.31 21.12 17.35
N THR A 419 9.62 19.86 17.71
CA THR A 419 10.24 18.91 16.78
C THR A 419 9.26 18.50 15.67
N GLU A 420 7.97 18.36 15.97
CA GLU A 420 6.94 18.14 14.95
C GLU A 420 6.83 19.31 13.95
N LEU A 421 6.86 20.55 14.46
CA LEU A 421 6.78 21.74 13.62
C LEU A 421 8.02 21.87 12.73
N LEU A 422 9.21 21.57 13.28
CA LEU A 422 10.46 21.52 12.54
C LEU A 422 10.35 20.54 11.37
N LEU A 423 9.96 19.28 11.64
CA LEU A 423 9.84 18.27 10.61
C LEU A 423 8.83 18.66 9.51
N LYS A 424 7.65 19.16 9.92
CA LYS A 424 6.62 19.61 8.98
C LYS A 424 7.13 20.73 8.07
N ARG A 425 7.86 21.70 8.62
CA ARG A 425 8.39 22.84 7.85
C ARG A 425 9.51 22.41 6.90
N LEU A 426 10.41 21.52 7.32
CA LEU A 426 11.46 20.94 6.47
C LEU A 426 10.85 20.21 5.25
N ASN A 427 9.92 19.28 5.51
CA ASN A 427 9.25 18.53 4.44
C ASN A 427 8.42 19.45 3.52
N ALA A 428 7.79 20.50 4.06
CA ALA A 428 7.00 21.45 3.27
C ALA A 428 7.87 22.31 2.32
N ARG A 429 9.09 22.66 2.73
CA ARG A 429 10.08 23.30 1.86
C ARG A 429 10.58 22.34 0.78
N GLY A 430 10.76 21.07 1.14
CA GLY A 430 11.03 19.98 0.20
C GLY A 430 12.50 19.86 -0.25
N TYR A 431 13.41 20.66 0.31
CA TYR A 431 14.86 20.53 0.09
C TYR A 431 15.40 19.23 0.69
N ILE A 432 14.95 18.91 1.89
CA ILE A 432 15.23 17.63 2.55
C ILE A 432 13.93 16.87 2.79
N HIS A 433 14.02 15.55 2.85
CA HIS A 433 12.91 14.71 3.33
C HIS A 433 13.35 13.88 4.53
N ALA A 434 12.61 13.98 5.63
CA ALA A 434 12.82 13.16 6.83
C ALA A 434 11.48 12.68 7.40
N VAL A 435 11.53 11.67 8.29
CA VAL A 435 10.35 11.11 8.95
C VAL A 435 10.60 10.96 10.45
N PRO A 436 9.54 10.97 11.26
CA PRO A 436 9.70 10.90 12.69
C PRO A 436 9.80 9.47 13.21
N ALA A 437 10.21 9.35 14.46
CA ALA A 437 9.94 8.19 15.31
C ALA A 437 9.58 8.66 16.73
N CYS A 438 9.22 7.69 17.56
CA CYS A 438 8.88 7.92 18.96
C CYS A 438 9.61 6.89 19.84
N PHE A 439 10.26 7.35 20.90
CA PHE A 439 10.96 6.52 21.88
C PHE A 439 10.35 6.76 23.25
N LYS A 440 9.54 5.82 23.77
CA LYS A 440 8.83 5.94 25.06
C LYS A 440 8.13 7.31 25.25
N GLY A 441 7.48 7.81 24.19
CA GLY A 441 6.78 9.11 24.19
C GLY A 441 7.61 10.31 23.72
N VAL A 442 8.91 10.15 23.47
CA VAL A 442 9.80 11.21 22.97
C VAL A 442 9.78 11.23 21.44
N TYR A 443 9.26 12.31 20.85
CA TYR A 443 9.24 12.49 19.40
C TYR A 443 10.61 12.93 18.89
N VAL A 444 11.10 12.25 17.86
CA VAL A 444 12.40 12.49 17.22
C VAL A 444 12.28 12.58 15.71
N ILE A 445 13.22 13.27 15.07
CA ILE A 445 13.46 13.22 13.64
C ILE A 445 14.57 12.20 13.38
N ARG A 446 14.36 11.31 12.40
CA ARG A 446 15.38 10.38 11.93
C ARG A 446 16.09 10.99 10.73
N PHE A 447 17.41 11.12 10.84
CA PHE A 447 18.30 11.52 9.76
C PHE A 447 19.12 10.31 9.31
N THR A 448 18.73 9.69 8.21
CA THR A 448 19.47 8.58 7.62
C THR A 448 20.34 9.07 6.47
N VAL A 449 21.64 8.77 6.49
CA VAL A 449 22.50 8.96 5.32
C VAL A 449 22.15 7.90 4.29
N THR A 450 21.75 8.33 3.09
CA THR A 450 21.24 7.45 2.04
C THR A 450 22.21 7.31 0.87
N SER A 451 22.18 8.25 -0.07
CA SER A 451 22.82 8.16 -1.38
C SER A 451 24.29 7.79 -1.28
N GLN A 452 24.77 6.87 -2.13
CA GLN A 452 26.19 6.55 -2.28
C GLN A 452 27.02 7.73 -2.79
N ARG A 453 26.37 8.81 -3.24
CA ARG A 453 26.99 10.05 -3.70
C ARG A 453 26.93 11.18 -2.67
N THR A 454 26.40 10.92 -1.47
CA THR A 454 26.37 11.93 -0.38
C THR A 454 27.79 12.34 -0.02
N THR A 455 28.01 13.63 0.17
CA THR A 455 29.30 14.23 0.47
C THR A 455 29.27 14.96 1.81
N ASN A 456 30.45 15.41 2.25
CA ASN A 456 30.57 16.28 3.41
C ASN A 456 29.82 17.62 3.24
N GLN A 457 29.64 18.10 2.01
CA GLN A 457 28.97 19.36 1.71
C GLN A 457 27.46 19.18 1.85
N ASP A 458 26.90 18.10 1.28
CA ASP A 458 25.48 17.77 1.40
C ASP A 458 25.04 17.75 2.89
N ILE A 459 25.80 17.05 3.76
CA ILE A 459 25.54 17.01 5.21
C ILE A 459 25.57 18.39 5.87
N LEU A 460 26.45 19.29 5.42
CA LEU A 460 26.53 20.66 5.96
C LEU A 460 25.34 21.50 5.50
N ASP A 461 24.93 21.36 4.24
CA ASP A 461 23.80 22.08 3.66
C ASP A 461 22.49 21.65 4.33
N ASP A 462 22.27 20.34 4.50
CA ASP A 462 21.10 19.80 5.18
C ASP A 462 21.04 20.25 6.65
N TRP A 463 22.18 20.26 7.34
CA TRP A 463 22.26 20.76 8.71
C TRP A 463 22.00 22.27 8.81
N ASN A 464 22.50 23.06 7.85
CA ASN A 464 22.25 24.50 7.80
C ASN A 464 20.76 24.79 7.57
N GLU A 465 20.08 24.01 6.73
CA GLU A 465 18.64 24.11 6.55
C GLU A 465 17.90 23.77 7.85
N ILE A 466 18.26 22.68 8.53
CA ILE A 466 17.68 22.30 9.84
C ILE A 466 17.84 23.43 10.87
N LYS A 467 19.04 24.01 10.99
CA LYS A 467 19.29 25.12 11.91
C LYS A 467 18.48 26.36 11.57
N THR A 468 18.38 26.69 10.28
CA THR A 468 17.64 27.87 9.80
C THR A 468 16.16 27.75 10.15
N VAL A 469 15.56 26.61 9.81
CA VAL A 469 14.16 26.31 10.13
C VAL A 469 13.92 26.28 11.64
N ALA A 470 14.83 25.72 12.43
CA ALA A 470 14.73 25.75 13.88
C ALA A 470 14.79 27.17 14.46
N SER A 471 15.67 28.03 13.95
CA SER A 471 15.73 29.45 14.35
C SER A 471 14.40 30.18 14.05
N GLU A 472 13.85 30.00 12.86
CA GLU A 472 12.55 30.58 12.49
C GLU A 472 11.43 30.11 13.42
N ILE A 473 11.40 28.83 13.77
CA ILE A 473 10.40 28.27 14.69
C ILE A 473 10.52 28.90 16.08
N LEU A 474 11.74 29.05 16.60
CA LEU A 474 11.93 29.66 17.91
C LEU A 474 11.48 31.12 17.93
N VAL A 475 11.75 31.87 16.86
CA VAL A 475 11.26 33.25 16.70
C VAL A 475 9.73 33.28 16.60
N ASP A 476 9.12 32.37 15.83
CA ASP A 476 7.66 32.30 15.68
C ASP A 476 6.94 31.94 16.99
N VAL A 477 7.54 31.05 17.81
CA VAL A 477 6.91 30.49 19.02
C VAL A 477 7.16 31.37 20.25
N PHE A 478 8.39 31.84 20.43
CA PHE A 478 8.80 32.56 21.64
C PHE A 478 8.96 34.07 21.43
N GLY A 479 8.92 34.55 20.19
CA GLY A 479 9.23 35.94 19.85
C GLY A 479 10.74 36.22 19.84
N SER A 480 11.13 37.28 19.15
CA SER A 480 12.50 37.81 19.19
C SER A 480 12.80 38.45 20.55
N GLU A 481 14.03 38.30 21.07
CA GLU A 481 14.54 39.11 22.20
C GLU A 481 14.49 40.62 21.94
N CYS A 482 14.29 41.04 20.68
CA CYS A 482 13.85 42.38 20.33
C CYS A 482 12.32 42.36 20.14
N GLY A 483 11.61 42.79 21.19
CA GLY A 483 10.16 42.76 21.29
C GLY A 483 9.40 43.35 20.10
N ASN A 484 8.18 42.84 19.94
CA ASN A 484 7.13 43.18 18.98
C ASN A 484 7.22 42.48 17.61
N ILE A 485 6.76 41.23 17.58
CA ILE A 485 6.13 40.68 16.37
C ILE A 485 4.76 40.12 16.78
N ALA A 486 3.70 40.78 16.27
CA ALA A 486 2.33 40.29 16.40
C ALA A 486 2.21 38.96 15.65
N VAL A 487 1.98 37.86 16.38
CA VAL A 487 1.63 36.57 15.78
C VAL A 487 0.36 36.77 14.95
N PRO A 488 0.38 36.57 13.61
CA PRO A 488 -0.85 36.52 12.85
C PRO A 488 -1.62 35.31 13.38
N LYS A 489 -2.81 35.54 13.95
CA LYS A 489 -3.75 34.46 14.24
C LYS A 489 -4.02 33.71 12.94
N LYS A 490 -3.37 32.55 12.74
CA LYS A 490 -3.74 31.63 11.67
C LYS A 490 -5.25 31.36 11.79
N PRO A 491 -5.98 31.25 10.67
CA PRO A 491 -7.37 30.86 10.72
C PRO A 491 -7.46 29.53 11.47
N ARG A 492 -8.26 29.49 12.54
CA ARG A 492 -8.65 28.24 13.17
C ARG A 492 -9.35 27.43 12.09
N ILE A 493 -8.69 26.40 11.58
CA ILE A 493 -9.38 25.33 10.85
C ILE A 493 -10.36 24.76 11.87
N THR A 494 -11.65 24.98 11.63
CA THR A 494 -12.66 24.51 12.57
C THR A 494 -12.73 22.99 12.44
N LEU A 495 -13.05 22.29 13.54
CA LEU A 495 -13.26 20.84 13.49
C LEU A 495 -14.26 20.41 12.40
N LYS A 496 -15.10 21.34 11.93
CA LYS A 496 -16.03 21.19 10.82
C LYS A 496 -15.34 21.05 9.45
N ASP A 497 -14.17 21.65 9.25
CA ASP A 497 -13.39 21.57 8.00
C ASP A 497 -12.55 20.28 7.92
N THR A 498 -12.31 19.62 9.06
CA THR A 498 -11.71 18.29 9.17
C THR A 498 -12.71 17.12 9.10
N ARG A 499 -14.01 17.40 8.93
CA ARG A 499 -15.06 16.35 8.99
C ARG A 499 -15.27 15.56 7.71
N GLU A 500 -14.63 15.92 6.60
CA GLU A 500 -14.60 15.09 5.38
C GLU A 500 -13.38 14.17 5.34
N LEU A 501 -12.93 13.69 6.50
CA LEU A 501 -11.96 12.61 6.57
C LEU A 501 -12.70 11.26 6.49
N ASN A 502 -12.33 10.48 5.46
CA ASN A 502 -12.64 9.07 5.35
C ASN A 502 -12.46 8.39 6.72
N ALA A 503 -13.43 7.57 7.14
CA ALA A 503 -13.41 6.90 8.46
C ALA A 503 -12.16 6.03 8.69
N THR A 504 -11.36 5.79 7.65
CA THR A 504 -10.07 5.07 7.67
C THR A 504 -8.82 5.97 7.64
N PHE A 505 -8.97 7.29 7.54
CA PHE A 505 -7.84 8.23 7.50
C PHE A 505 -7.31 8.49 8.91
N GLY A 506 -6.23 7.79 9.28
CA GLY A 506 -5.52 8.02 10.55
C GLY A 506 -5.16 6.75 11.33
N THR A 507 -5.70 5.58 10.97
CA THR A 507 -5.27 4.30 11.55
C THR A 507 -3.86 3.90 11.12
N SER A 508 -3.35 4.42 10.00
CA SER A 508 -2.02 4.07 9.47
C SER A 508 -0.87 4.89 10.08
N LEU A 509 -1.14 6.09 10.61
CA LEU A 509 -0.10 6.99 11.15
C LEU A 509 0.13 6.85 12.66
N LEU A 510 -0.82 6.24 13.38
CA LEU A 510 -0.71 5.89 14.80
C LEU A 510 -0.05 4.53 15.06
N LEU A 511 0.29 3.78 14.01
CA LEU A 511 1.05 2.53 14.09
C LEU A 511 2.57 2.74 14.06
N ALA A 512 3.03 3.99 13.98
CA ALA A 512 4.44 4.33 14.11
C ALA A 512 4.81 4.52 15.60
N ASN A 513 5.42 3.47 16.18
CA ASN A 513 6.24 3.47 17.41
C ASN A 513 5.61 4.09 18.68
N SER A 514 4.35 3.77 19.00
CA SER A 514 3.83 3.98 20.36
C SER A 514 3.37 2.64 20.96
N PRO A 515 4.09 2.08 21.96
CA PRO A 515 3.73 0.80 22.59
C PRO A 515 2.53 0.91 23.56
N MET A 516 1.91 2.08 23.70
CA MET A 516 0.91 2.38 24.75
C MET A 516 -0.56 2.30 24.31
N SER A 517 -0.86 1.71 23.16
CA SER A 517 -2.25 1.31 22.84
C SER A 517 -2.48 -0.12 23.33
N PRO A 518 -3.50 -0.42 24.15
CA PRO A 518 -3.80 -1.80 24.54
C PRO A 518 -4.21 -2.60 23.30
N LYS A 519 -3.25 -3.30 22.70
CA LYS A 519 -3.43 -4.11 21.50
C LYS A 519 -3.47 -5.59 21.89
N ILE A 520 -4.59 -6.01 22.48
CA ILE A 520 -4.93 -7.43 22.50
C ILE A 520 -5.57 -7.73 21.15
N VAL A 521 -4.77 -8.24 20.21
CA VAL A 521 -5.31 -8.80 18.97
C VAL A 521 -5.86 -10.18 19.31
N ASN A 522 -7.17 -10.27 19.56
CA ASN A 522 -7.83 -11.56 19.70
C ASN A 522 -8.22 -12.07 18.30
N GLY A 523 -7.51 -13.09 17.82
CA GLY A 523 -7.64 -13.66 16.48
C GLY A 523 -8.80 -14.65 16.29
N THR A 524 -9.80 -14.70 17.17
CA THR A 524 -10.83 -15.76 17.18
C THR A 524 -12.04 -15.53 16.28
N HIS A 525 -12.03 -14.56 15.35
CA HIS A 525 -13.20 -14.27 14.51
C HIS A 525 -12.91 -14.35 13.01
N ALA A 526 -12.21 -15.40 12.58
CA ALA A 526 -12.10 -15.77 11.18
C ALA A 526 -12.38 -17.27 11.02
N ALA A 527 -13.65 -17.65 11.21
CA ALA A 527 -14.20 -18.90 10.70
C ALA A 527 -15.45 -18.53 9.90
N ILE A 528 -15.40 -18.73 8.59
CA ILE A 528 -16.58 -18.70 7.73
C ILE A 528 -17.28 -20.03 7.98
N CYS A 529 -18.33 -20.01 8.79
CA CYS A 529 -19.27 -21.11 8.92
C CYS A 529 -20.64 -20.65 8.41
N ASP A 530 -21.29 -21.52 7.64
CA ASP A 530 -22.60 -21.30 7.04
C ASP A 530 -23.63 -20.93 8.10
N TYR A 531 -24.26 -19.77 7.94
CA TYR A 531 -25.00 -19.07 9.01
C TYR A 531 -26.37 -19.70 9.36
N GLU A 532 -26.89 -20.64 8.57
CA GLU A 532 -28.24 -21.19 8.78
C GLU A 532 -28.31 -22.30 9.84
N GLN A 533 -27.25 -23.09 10.05
CA GLN A 533 -27.31 -24.23 10.98
C GLN A 533 -27.05 -23.85 12.46
N VAL A 534 -26.43 -22.70 12.73
CA VAL A 534 -26.07 -22.28 14.09
C VAL A 534 -27.23 -21.56 14.79
N LEU A 535 -28.06 -20.81 14.04
CA LEU A 535 -29.20 -20.06 14.62
C LEU A 535 -30.28 -20.99 15.16
N SER A 536 -30.54 -22.12 14.49
CA SER A 536 -31.50 -23.12 14.94
C SER A 536 -31.03 -23.88 16.19
N SER A 537 -29.72 -24.15 16.30
CA SER A 537 -29.13 -24.78 17.48
C SER A 537 -29.04 -23.81 18.68
N CYS A 538 -28.63 -22.56 18.46
CA CYS A 538 -28.57 -21.54 19.53
C CYS A 538 -29.95 -21.21 20.10
N ALA A 539 -31.00 -21.15 19.27
CA ALA A 539 -32.35 -20.86 19.74
C ALA A 539 -32.89 -21.96 20.69
N GLN A 540 -32.49 -23.22 20.48
CA GLN A 540 -32.88 -24.33 21.35
C GLN A 540 -32.11 -24.34 22.68
N THR A 541 -30.83 -23.91 22.68
CA THR A 541 -30.01 -23.89 23.91
C THR A 541 -30.32 -22.69 24.81
N PHE A 542 -30.61 -21.51 24.24
CA PHE A 542 -30.91 -20.31 25.02
C PHE A 542 -32.28 -20.31 25.72
N ALA A 543 -33.20 -21.17 25.29
CA ALA A 543 -34.51 -21.29 25.92
C ALA A 543 -34.49 -22.00 27.30
N GLN A 544 -33.35 -22.59 27.71
CA GLN A 544 -33.30 -23.45 28.90
C GLN A 544 -32.46 -22.95 30.08
N LEU A 545 -31.88 -21.74 30.06
CA LEU A 545 -31.00 -21.27 31.14
C LEU A 545 -31.55 -20.03 31.87
N LYS A 546 -32.05 -20.22 33.10
CA LYS A 546 -32.27 -19.17 34.11
C LYS A 546 -31.09 -19.15 35.09
N MET A 547 -30.48 -17.99 35.32
CA MET A 547 -29.46 -17.77 36.36
C MET A 547 -29.63 -16.39 37.03
N GLU A 548 -29.73 -16.38 38.37
CA GLU A 548 -29.76 -15.17 39.23
C GLU A 548 -28.34 -14.63 39.54
N PRO A 549 -28.17 -13.33 39.88
CA PRO A 549 -26.88 -12.71 40.14
C PRO A 549 -26.51 -12.62 41.64
N LYS A 550 -25.22 -12.86 41.97
CA LYS A 550 -24.59 -12.44 43.24
C LYS A 550 -23.27 -11.71 43.01
N ASP A 551 -23.13 -10.59 43.70
CA ASP A 551 -22.10 -9.55 43.60
C ASP A 551 -20.72 -9.91 44.18
N SER A 552 -19.63 -9.41 43.57
CA SER A 552 -18.29 -9.34 44.19
C SER A 552 -17.81 -7.89 44.47
N PRO A 553 -16.94 -7.67 45.47
CA PRO A 553 -16.56 -6.34 45.96
C PRO A 553 -15.58 -5.55 45.06
N GLU A 554 -14.96 -6.16 44.04
CA GLU A 554 -14.01 -5.46 43.15
C GLU A 554 -14.68 -4.37 42.29
N MET A 555 -15.99 -4.45 42.07
CA MET A 555 -16.74 -3.49 41.25
C MET A 555 -16.91 -2.12 41.94
N ARG A 556 -16.85 -2.06 43.27
CA ARG A 556 -17.06 -0.80 44.03
C ARG A 556 -15.90 0.18 43.94
N ARG A 557 -14.67 -0.25 43.63
CA ARG A 557 -13.51 0.66 43.48
C ARG A 557 -13.41 1.32 42.10
N ARG A 558 -14.07 0.77 41.08
CA ARG A 558 -14.06 1.31 39.72
C ARG A 558 -15.05 2.47 39.51
N ILE A 559 -16.01 2.63 40.41
CA ILE A 559 -17.15 3.57 40.25
C ILE A 559 -16.87 4.98 40.82
N ARG A 560 -15.82 5.20 41.63
CA ARG A 560 -15.49 6.55 42.14
C ARG A 560 -14.61 7.40 41.21
N GLY A 561 -13.92 6.81 40.23
CA GLY A 561 -13.05 7.54 39.30
C GLY A 561 -13.74 8.10 38.05
N ILE A 562 -14.98 7.69 37.77
CA ILE A 562 -15.69 8.00 36.52
C ILE A 562 -16.71 9.15 36.71
N ARG A 563 -16.76 9.76 37.89
CA ARG A 563 -17.72 10.82 38.20
C ARG A 563 -17.15 12.23 38.07
N MET A 564 -16.43 12.50 36.99
CA MET A 564 -16.30 13.85 36.43
C MET A 564 -16.23 13.75 34.91
N VAL A 565 -16.91 14.69 34.23
CA VAL A 565 -17.16 14.78 32.78
C VAL A 565 -18.46 14.09 32.33
N GLY A 566 -19.56 14.82 32.46
CA GLY A 566 -20.84 14.45 31.88
C GLY A 566 -20.88 14.69 30.37
N LYS A 567 -21.06 13.62 29.59
CA LYS A 567 -21.74 13.63 28.28
C LYS A 567 -22.48 12.30 28.12
N LYS A 568 -23.79 12.38 27.87
CA LYS A 568 -24.70 11.25 27.62
C LYS A 568 -24.41 10.66 26.23
N PHE A 569 -24.29 9.34 26.13
CA PHE A 569 -24.51 8.60 24.90
C PHE A 569 -25.68 7.64 25.13
N SER A 570 -26.68 7.74 24.26
CA SER A 570 -27.84 6.84 24.20
C SER A 570 -27.54 5.75 23.19
N LEU A 571 -27.69 4.49 23.61
CA LEU A 571 -27.95 3.35 22.74
C LEU A 571 -29.44 3.38 22.36
N ASP A 572 -29.76 3.12 21.10
CA ASP A 572 -30.67 2.06 20.65
C ASP A 572 -30.95 2.17 19.15
N SER A 573 -30.76 1.04 18.46
CA SER A 573 -31.15 0.80 17.07
C SER A 573 -32.53 0.15 17.04
N CYS A 574 -33.42 0.57 16.13
CA CYS A 574 -34.26 -0.34 15.33
C CYS A 574 -35.01 0.39 14.21
N MET A 575 -35.43 -0.43 13.24
CA MET A 575 -35.86 -0.19 11.84
C MET A 575 -37.24 0.43 11.62
N ASP A 576 -37.47 0.93 10.39
CA ASP A 576 -38.64 0.71 9.49
C ASP A 576 -38.47 1.64 8.25
N MET A 577 -38.88 1.39 6.99
CA MET A 577 -39.72 0.40 6.31
C MET A 577 -39.58 0.60 4.78
N VAL A 578 -39.71 -0.46 3.97
CA VAL A 578 -40.41 -0.41 2.66
C VAL A 578 -41.31 -1.64 2.55
N GLN A 579 -42.59 -1.38 2.28
CA GLN A 579 -43.75 -2.27 2.08
C GLN A 579 -43.97 -2.42 0.55
N GLY A 580 -44.47 -3.48 -0.08
CA GLY A 580 -44.98 -4.82 0.26
C GLY A 580 -45.60 -5.46 -1.01
N LEU A 581 -46.01 -6.73 -0.94
CA LEU A 581 -47.26 -7.33 -1.50
C LEU A 581 -47.29 -8.86 -1.30
N MET A 582 -48.52 -9.39 -1.20
CA MET A 582 -48.92 -10.66 -0.54
C MET A 582 -49.33 -11.81 -1.49
N MET A 583 -49.63 -12.97 -0.84
CA MET A 583 -50.46 -14.16 -1.18
C MET A 583 -49.63 -15.45 -1.38
N GLU A 584 -49.97 -16.66 -0.89
CA GLU A 584 -51.01 -17.25 -0.02
C GLU A 584 -50.50 -18.65 0.42
N GLN A 585 -50.99 -19.20 1.54
CA GLN A 585 -50.76 -20.58 2.05
C GLN A 585 -51.80 -21.57 1.44
N PRO A 586 -51.64 -22.92 1.45
CA PRO A 586 -51.53 -23.75 2.67
C PRO A 586 -50.72 -25.09 2.60
N LEU A 587 -50.37 -25.61 3.79
CA LEU A 587 -49.89 -26.98 4.12
C LEU A 587 -51.09 -27.95 4.32
N PRO A 588 -50.96 -29.26 4.66
CA PRO A 588 -49.81 -30.21 4.74
C PRO A 588 -50.10 -31.62 4.11
N LEU A 589 -49.19 -32.61 4.24
CA LEU A 589 -49.49 -33.95 4.81
C LEU A 589 -48.24 -34.87 4.92
N CYS A 590 -48.16 -35.59 6.05
CA CYS A 590 -47.18 -36.60 6.45
C CYS A 590 -47.28 -37.92 5.66
N ALA A 591 -46.18 -38.70 5.61
CA ALA A 591 -46.18 -40.14 5.88
C ALA A 591 -44.74 -40.69 6.02
N GLU A 592 -44.60 -41.66 6.92
CA GLU A 592 -43.40 -42.34 7.40
C GLU A 592 -42.96 -43.54 6.52
N GLU A 593 -41.93 -44.23 7.03
CA GLU A 593 -41.48 -45.62 6.76
C GLU A 593 -40.50 -45.82 5.59
N ARG A 594 -39.60 -46.81 5.59
CA ARG A 594 -38.71 -47.51 6.55
C ARG A 594 -37.93 -48.51 5.65
N GLU A 595 -36.69 -48.83 6.04
CA GLU A 595 -35.96 -50.10 5.78
C GLU A 595 -35.89 -50.68 4.35
N ASP A 596 -34.67 -50.91 3.84
CA ASP A 596 -34.22 -52.31 3.71
C ASP A 596 -32.70 -52.48 3.46
N ALA A 597 -32.22 -53.63 3.93
CA ALA A 597 -30.84 -54.01 4.13
C ALA A 597 -30.16 -54.65 2.91
N SER A 598 -28.82 -54.73 2.96
CA SER A 598 -28.04 -55.99 3.05
C SER A 598 -26.74 -56.02 2.23
N ASN A 599 -25.66 -56.41 2.94
CA ASN A 599 -24.54 -57.33 2.62
C ASN A 599 -23.93 -57.33 1.21
N GLY A 600 -22.61 -57.39 0.99
CA GLY A 600 -21.47 -57.74 1.83
C GLY A 600 -20.36 -58.35 0.96
N SER A 601 -19.14 -58.38 1.51
CA SER A 601 -17.96 -59.20 1.15
C SER A 601 -17.13 -58.92 -0.13
N SER A 602 -15.88 -58.50 0.12
CA SER A 602 -14.63 -58.68 -0.67
C SER A 602 -14.14 -60.16 -0.58
N PRO A 603 -12.88 -60.56 -0.94
CA PRO A 603 -11.76 -59.91 -1.65
C PRO A 603 -10.97 -60.81 -2.65
N GLY A 604 -9.93 -60.23 -3.27
CA GLY A 604 -8.73 -60.93 -3.79
C GLY A 604 -8.77 -61.28 -5.28
N GLU A 605 -7.70 -61.24 -6.07
CA GLU A 605 -6.27 -60.99 -5.89
C GLU A 605 -5.69 -60.75 -7.31
N LYS A 606 -4.55 -60.04 -7.40
CA LYS A 606 -3.34 -60.27 -8.23
C LYS A 606 -3.53 -61.14 -9.51
N SER A 607 -2.99 -60.82 -10.69
CA SER A 607 -1.70 -60.22 -11.02
C SER A 607 -1.46 -60.28 -12.53
N ILE A 608 -0.77 -59.26 -13.04
CA ILE A 608 0.40 -59.32 -13.94
C ILE A 608 0.23 -59.82 -15.40
N SER A 609 0.58 -58.86 -16.29
CA SER A 609 1.25 -58.95 -17.59
C SER A 609 0.64 -59.83 -18.69
N SER A 610 0.40 -59.24 -19.85
CA SER A 610 1.45 -59.03 -20.86
C SER A 610 0.81 -58.54 -22.17
N SER A 611 1.22 -57.36 -22.64
CA SER A 611 1.19 -57.00 -24.07
C SER A 611 2.15 -57.94 -24.82
N PRO A 612 2.00 -58.21 -26.13
CA PRO A 612 2.36 -57.20 -27.14
C PRO A 612 1.54 -57.29 -28.47
N VAL A 613 1.16 -56.16 -29.08
CA VAL A 613 1.79 -55.56 -30.28
C VAL A 613 1.20 -56.00 -31.64
N THR A 614 0.76 -54.96 -32.37
CA THR A 614 0.65 -54.76 -33.84
C THR A 614 -0.36 -55.53 -34.70
N SER A 615 -1.24 -54.77 -35.35
CA SER A 615 -1.33 -54.61 -36.81
C SER A 615 -2.42 -53.56 -37.11
N SER A 616 -2.07 -52.36 -37.58
CA SER A 616 -2.07 -51.96 -38.99
C SER A 616 -3.32 -52.42 -39.77
N ASN A 617 -4.25 -51.51 -40.03
CA ASN A 617 -4.58 -51.14 -41.41
C ASN A 617 -5.48 -49.90 -41.48
N ALA A 618 -5.08 -49.03 -42.40
CA ALA A 618 -5.77 -47.82 -42.80
C ALA A 618 -7.02 -48.12 -43.62
N ILE A 619 -8.05 -47.29 -43.45
CA ILE A 619 -9.02 -46.99 -44.51
C ILE A 619 -9.17 -45.46 -44.54
N LYS A 620 -8.76 -44.88 -45.67
CA LYS A 620 -9.14 -43.54 -46.11
C LYS A 620 -10.55 -43.59 -46.67
N GLN A 621 -11.36 -42.56 -46.38
CA GLN A 621 -12.31 -42.02 -47.35
C GLN A 621 -12.55 -40.54 -47.06
N ASP A 622 -12.32 -39.74 -48.11
CA ASP A 622 -12.52 -38.30 -48.22
C ASP A 622 -14.02 -37.93 -48.19
N ALA A 623 -14.33 -36.72 -47.71
CA ALA A 623 -15.19 -35.77 -48.43
C ALA A 623 -15.22 -34.40 -47.73
N ASP A 624 -14.75 -33.41 -48.48
CA ASP A 624 -14.79 -31.98 -48.21
C ASP A 624 -16.19 -31.36 -48.34
N THR A 625 -16.26 -30.09 -47.90
CA THR A 625 -17.22 -29.02 -48.22
C THR A 625 -18.52 -28.90 -47.39
N ASN A 626 -18.58 -27.79 -46.63
CA ASN A 626 -19.75 -26.92 -46.58
C ASN A 626 -19.36 -25.48 -46.23
N GLN A 627 -19.32 -24.62 -47.25
CA GLN A 627 -19.48 -23.17 -47.13
C GLN A 627 -20.98 -22.85 -47.07
N LEU A 628 -21.41 -21.88 -46.25
CA LEU A 628 -22.71 -21.24 -46.41
C LEU A 628 -22.66 -19.75 -46.05
N HIS A 629 -23.29 -18.97 -46.93
CA HIS A 629 -23.42 -17.51 -47.00
C HIS A 629 -24.39 -16.91 -45.96
N ILE A 630 -24.13 -15.65 -45.61
CA ILE A 630 -25.00 -14.60 -45.01
C ILE A 630 -25.77 -13.92 -46.18
N PRO A 631 -27.06 -13.46 -46.10
CA PRO A 631 -27.55 -12.45 -45.14
C PRO A 631 -29.04 -12.45 -44.69
N ALA A 632 -29.30 -11.90 -43.49
CA ALA A 632 -30.48 -11.07 -43.17
C ALA A 632 -30.29 -10.29 -41.84
N THR A 633 -30.73 -9.02 -41.86
CA THR A 633 -30.66 -7.94 -40.86
C THR A 633 -31.43 -8.20 -39.56
N PRO A 634 -31.03 -7.57 -38.42
CA PRO A 634 -32.04 -6.88 -37.61
C PRO A 634 -31.61 -5.53 -36.98
N SER A 635 -32.61 -4.64 -36.95
CA SER A 635 -32.90 -3.51 -36.05
C SER A 635 -31.85 -2.95 -35.08
N ARG A 636 -31.52 -1.67 -35.33
CA ARG A 636 -30.87 -0.69 -34.44
C ARG A 636 -31.77 -0.36 -33.23
N GLN A 637 -31.26 -0.53 -32.00
CA GLN A 637 -31.72 0.23 -30.84
C GLN A 637 -30.75 1.38 -30.58
N LEU A 638 -31.22 2.62 -30.75
CA LEU A 638 -30.54 3.84 -30.32
C LEU A 638 -30.77 4.03 -28.81
N ARG A 639 -29.69 4.05 -28.02
CA ARG A 639 -29.68 4.71 -26.72
C ARG A 639 -29.04 6.09 -26.86
N SER A 640 -29.71 7.06 -26.27
CA SER A 640 -29.44 8.49 -26.29
C SER A 640 -28.09 8.85 -25.69
N ARG A 641 -27.36 9.74 -26.38
CA ARG A 641 -26.23 10.50 -25.83
C ARG A 641 -26.78 11.58 -24.90
N SER A 642 -26.40 11.58 -23.63
CA SER A 642 -26.45 12.77 -22.79
C SER A 642 -25.42 13.78 -23.29
N VAL A 643 -25.82 15.04 -23.39
CA VAL A 643 -24.93 16.15 -23.73
C VAL A 643 -24.22 16.57 -22.44
N ASP A 644 -22.93 16.25 -22.32
CA ASP A 644 -22.03 16.92 -21.38
C ASP A 644 -21.56 18.22 -22.03
N ALA A 645 -21.91 19.36 -21.42
CA ALA A 645 -21.31 20.65 -21.71
C ALA A 645 -20.72 21.22 -20.42
N SER A 646 -19.39 21.31 -20.39
CA SER A 646 -18.58 21.82 -19.29
C SER A 646 -18.79 23.33 -19.08
N LEU A 647 -19.74 23.72 -18.24
CA LEU A 647 -19.95 25.12 -17.82
C LEU A 647 -19.22 25.49 -16.51
N SER A 648 -18.34 24.62 -16.01
CA SER A 648 -17.59 24.86 -14.77
C SER A 648 -16.49 25.92 -14.91
N GLU A 649 -16.04 26.25 -16.11
CA GLU A 649 -14.83 27.08 -16.33
C GLU A 649 -15.06 28.58 -16.60
N LEU A 650 -16.30 29.06 -16.71
CA LEU A 650 -16.54 30.48 -17.01
C LEU A 650 -16.57 31.33 -15.73
N ASN A 651 -15.61 32.23 -15.60
CA ASN A 651 -15.49 33.22 -14.52
C ASN A 651 -15.72 34.62 -15.12
N PHE A 652 -16.96 35.14 -15.05
CA PHE A 652 -17.30 36.49 -15.49
C PHE A 652 -18.03 37.22 -14.37
N ASP A 653 -17.57 38.43 -14.04
CA ASP A 653 -18.17 39.25 -12.98
C ASP A 653 -19.59 39.71 -13.35
N ASP A 654 -19.85 40.02 -14.64
CA ASP A 654 -21.19 40.31 -15.18
C ASP A 654 -21.36 39.77 -16.61
N ALA A 655 -22.53 39.17 -16.90
CA ALA A 655 -22.85 38.62 -18.22
C ALA A 655 -24.26 39.03 -18.68
N LYS A 656 -24.43 39.13 -20.01
CA LYS A 656 -25.72 39.35 -20.67
C LYS A 656 -26.16 38.07 -21.36
N ILE A 657 -27.37 37.60 -21.08
CA ILE A 657 -28.00 36.51 -21.83
C ILE A 657 -29.10 37.06 -22.72
N THR A 658 -29.05 36.64 -23.98
CA THR A 658 -30.11 36.89 -24.97
C THR A 658 -30.70 35.56 -25.38
N ILE A 659 -32.00 35.39 -25.16
CA ILE A 659 -32.74 34.20 -25.60
C ILE A 659 -33.53 34.59 -26.85
N ASP A 660 -33.15 33.99 -27.98
CA ASP A 660 -33.85 34.13 -29.25
C ASP A 660 -34.78 32.93 -29.42
N LEU A 661 -36.04 33.13 -29.05
CA LEU A 661 -37.07 32.09 -29.07
C LEU A 661 -37.38 31.59 -30.49
N LYS A 662 -37.07 32.40 -31.51
CA LYS A 662 -37.36 32.05 -32.92
C LYS A 662 -36.31 31.09 -33.49
N ASN A 663 -35.05 31.30 -33.12
CA ASN A 663 -33.94 30.49 -33.58
C ASN A 663 -33.57 29.35 -32.60
N ASN A 664 -34.31 29.26 -31.48
CA ASN A 664 -34.05 28.34 -30.39
C ASN A 664 -32.59 28.43 -29.90
N GLU A 665 -32.07 29.66 -29.85
CA GLU A 665 -30.67 29.96 -29.61
C GLU A 665 -30.54 30.81 -28.34
N VAL A 666 -29.62 30.42 -27.46
CA VAL A 666 -29.26 31.18 -26.26
C VAL A 666 -27.84 31.68 -26.45
N THR A 667 -27.67 33.00 -26.42
CA THR A 667 -26.37 33.64 -26.57
C THR A 667 -25.95 34.29 -25.24
N ILE A 668 -24.76 33.95 -24.75
CA ILE A 668 -24.18 34.51 -23.53
C ILE A 668 -23.00 35.40 -23.93
N THR A 669 -23.04 36.68 -23.55
CA THR A 669 -21.98 37.64 -23.86
C THR A 669 -21.41 38.21 -22.57
N PRO A 670 -20.09 38.09 -22.32
CA PRO A 670 -19.41 38.79 -21.22
C PRO A 670 -19.44 40.30 -21.45
N THR A 671 -19.64 41.09 -20.39
CA THR A 671 -19.55 42.56 -20.47
C THR A 671 -18.26 43.07 -19.85
N GLU A 672 -17.19 43.21 -20.63
CA GLU A 672 -15.95 43.87 -20.16
C GLU A 672 -15.90 45.36 -20.54
N ASN A 673 -15.34 46.21 -19.67
CA ASN A 673 -14.81 47.52 -20.08
C ASN A 673 -13.63 48.01 -19.21
N LYS A 674 -12.45 48.05 -19.85
CA LYS A 674 -11.32 49.02 -19.78
C LYS A 674 -10.65 49.39 -18.43
N LYS A 675 -9.38 48.98 -18.26
CA LYS A 675 -8.14 49.80 -18.41
C LYS A 675 -6.92 49.06 -17.82
N PHE A 676 -5.96 48.66 -18.66
CA PHE A 676 -4.52 48.95 -18.56
C PHE A 676 -3.81 48.34 -19.78
N ILE A 677 -3.06 49.16 -20.49
CA ILE A 677 -2.26 48.83 -21.68
C ILE A 677 -0.82 48.66 -21.16
N ASP A 678 -0.22 47.48 -21.29
CA ASP A 678 0.89 47.27 -22.24
C ASP A 678 1.34 45.79 -22.29
N GLU A 679 1.84 45.40 -23.47
CA GLU A 679 2.49 44.14 -23.85
C GLU A 679 1.63 42.89 -24.19
N LYS A 680 1.26 42.86 -25.48
CA LYS A 680 1.05 41.71 -26.40
C LYS A 680 0.82 40.31 -25.78
N VAL A 681 -0.45 39.95 -25.61
CA VAL A 681 -0.95 38.58 -25.84
C VAL A 681 -2.27 38.67 -26.61
N HIS A 682 -2.36 38.05 -27.78
CA HIS A 682 -3.62 37.87 -28.50
C HIS A 682 -4.45 36.80 -27.78
N PHE A 683 -5.53 37.19 -27.09
CA PHE A 683 -6.62 36.29 -26.71
C PHE A 683 -7.81 36.55 -27.64
N SER A 684 -8.26 35.54 -28.37
CA SER A 684 -9.53 35.59 -29.10
C SER A 684 -10.68 35.39 -28.10
N ALA A 685 -11.57 36.38 -27.96
CA ALA A 685 -12.83 36.21 -27.23
C ALA A 685 -13.71 35.19 -27.99
N ALA A 686 -13.95 34.02 -27.41
CA ALA A 686 -14.81 32.99 -27.99
C ALA A 686 -16.28 33.29 -27.65
N GLU A 687 -17.10 33.57 -28.66
CA GLU A 687 -18.56 33.53 -28.56
C GLU A 687 -19.02 32.06 -28.68
N GLU A 688 -19.55 31.46 -27.61
CA GLU A 688 -20.15 30.13 -27.69
C GLU A 688 -21.65 30.21 -28.04
N LYS A 689 -22.04 29.49 -29.09
CA LYS A 689 -23.43 29.31 -29.55
C LYS A 689 -23.83 27.86 -29.34
N LEU A 690 -24.88 27.61 -28.57
CA LEU A 690 -25.44 26.26 -28.35
C LEU A 690 -26.66 26.04 -29.25
N LYS A 691 -26.64 24.98 -30.09
CA LYS A 691 -27.78 24.54 -30.91
C LYS A 691 -28.47 23.34 -30.28
N ILE A 692 -29.82 23.38 -30.19
CA ILE A 692 -30.64 22.25 -29.73
C ILE A 692 -31.03 21.39 -30.96
N GLY A 693 -30.79 20.08 -30.91
CA GLY A 693 -30.75 19.15 -32.06
C GLY A 693 -32.08 18.87 -32.80
N ASN A 694 -31.99 18.31 -34.01
CA ASN A 694 -33.11 17.84 -34.86
C ASN A 694 -32.63 16.71 -35.82
N PRO A 695 -33.50 15.80 -36.34
CA PRO A 695 -34.16 16.08 -37.63
C PRO A 695 -35.55 15.41 -37.85
N ASP A 696 -36.50 16.14 -38.47
CA ASP A 696 -37.21 15.78 -39.72
C ASP A 696 -38.45 16.66 -39.92
N PHE A 697 -38.55 17.34 -41.07
CA PHE A 697 -39.75 17.49 -41.92
C PHE A 697 -39.40 18.42 -43.11
N GLY A 698 -39.77 17.98 -44.32
CA GLY A 698 -39.49 18.67 -45.58
C GLY A 698 -40.56 19.71 -45.99
N ASN A 699 -40.15 20.50 -46.99
CA ASN A 699 -40.90 21.38 -47.91
C ASN A 699 -41.51 22.71 -47.39
N VAL A 700 -40.85 23.82 -47.80
CA VAL A 700 -41.35 25.05 -48.51
C VAL A 700 -42.81 25.47 -48.21
N GLN A 701 -43.19 26.68 -47.74
CA GLN A 701 -42.96 28.04 -48.27
C GLN A 701 -43.55 29.13 -47.33
N ASP A 702 -42.95 30.34 -47.37
CA ASP A 702 -43.51 31.69 -47.18
C ASP A 702 -44.02 32.29 -45.84
N VAL A 703 -43.65 33.59 -45.72
CA VAL A 703 -44.29 34.74 -45.03
C VAL A 703 -43.66 35.28 -43.72
N GLN A 704 -43.02 36.45 -43.86
CA GLN A 704 -42.64 37.48 -42.86
C GLN A 704 -43.91 38.16 -42.27
N ALA A 705 -43.99 38.84 -41.11
CA ALA A 705 -43.09 39.70 -40.34
C ALA A 705 -43.64 39.82 -38.88
N GLY A 706 -42.80 39.88 -37.84
CA GLY A 706 -42.46 41.13 -37.11
C GLY A 706 -43.38 41.37 -35.89
N SER A 707 -42.96 41.16 -34.64
CA SER A 707 -42.08 42.09 -33.90
C SER A 707 -41.57 41.47 -32.58
N ASP A 708 -40.23 41.41 -32.46
CA ASP A 708 -39.34 41.19 -31.30
C ASP A 708 -39.77 40.31 -30.11
N GLU A 709 -39.54 38.99 -30.23
CA GLU A 709 -39.52 38.02 -29.12
C GLU A 709 -38.09 37.70 -28.67
N LYS A 710 -37.33 38.72 -28.26
CA LYS A 710 -36.01 38.55 -27.63
C LYS A 710 -36.07 38.92 -26.15
N LEU A 711 -35.85 37.94 -25.27
CA LEU A 711 -35.75 38.18 -23.84
C LEU A 711 -34.29 38.43 -23.46
N THR A 712 -34.00 39.57 -22.83
CA THR A 712 -32.64 39.93 -22.38
C THR A 712 -32.59 39.99 -20.86
N ILE A 713 -31.67 39.24 -20.25
CA ILE A 713 -31.46 39.21 -18.79
C ILE A 713 -30.00 39.59 -18.50
N LYS A 714 -29.79 40.51 -17.54
CA LYS A 714 -28.48 40.92 -17.04
C LYS A 714 -28.41 40.70 -15.53
N GLY A 715 -27.30 40.14 -15.04
CA GLY A 715 -27.05 39.96 -13.62
C GLY A 715 -25.74 39.24 -13.34
N PRO A 716 -25.38 39.05 -12.06
CA PRO A 716 -24.10 38.47 -11.65
C PRO A 716 -23.91 37.06 -12.22
N GLY A 717 -22.69 36.73 -12.66
CA GLY A 717 -22.40 35.45 -13.32
C GLY A 717 -22.82 34.21 -12.52
N SER A 718 -22.71 34.26 -11.19
CA SER A 718 -23.15 33.19 -10.28
C SER A 718 -24.67 32.96 -10.26
N TYR A 719 -25.47 34.02 -10.45
CA TYR A 719 -26.93 33.93 -10.53
C TYR A 719 -27.38 33.31 -11.86
N ILE A 720 -26.74 33.73 -12.94
CA ILE A 720 -26.97 33.20 -14.28
C ILE A 720 -26.61 31.71 -14.38
N LYS A 721 -25.50 31.29 -13.75
CA LYS A 721 -25.04 29.90 -13.69
C LYS A 721 -26.05 28.98 -12.99
N LYS A 722 -26.65 29.42 -11.88
CA LYS A 722 -27.72 28.69 -11.19
C LYS A 722 -29.00 28.56 -12.02
N LEU A 723 -29.32 29.59 -12.81
CA LEU A 723 -30.51 29.61 -13.65
C LEU A 723 -30.38 28.59 -14.79
N ILE A 724 -29.21 28.53 -15.44
CA ILE A 724 -28.89 27.54 -16.48
C ILE A 724 -28.90 26.11 -15.91
N GLN A 725 -28.32 25.91 -14.71
CA GLN A 725 -28.25 24.59 -14.09
C GLN A 725 -29.62 24.04 -13.65
N GLN A 726 -30.54 24.91 -13.18
CA GLN A 726 -31.93 24.49 -12.89
C GLN A 726 -32.73 24.10 -14.14
N PHE A 727 -32.32 24.58 -15.32
CA PHE A 727 -32.93 24.20 -16.60
C PHE A 727 -32.40 22.86 -17.12
N SER A 728 -31.12 22.52 -16.87
CA SER A 728 -30.53 21.25 -17.30
C SER A 728 -30.93 20.06 -16.42
N GLU A 729 -31.30 20.28 -15.16
CA GLU A 729 -31.49 19.21 -14.18
C GLU A 729 -32.95 18.84 -13.86
N ASN A 730 -33.97 19.59 -14.30
CA ASN A 730 -35.38 19.24 -14.04
C ASN A 730 -36.01 18.37 -15.14
N GLN A 731 -36.17 17.07 -14.88
CA GLN A 731 -37.21 16.28 -15.54
C GLN A 731 -38.57 16.71 -14.98
N PHE A 732 -39.39 17.34 -15.82
CA PHE A 732 -40.79 17.60 -15.48
C PHE A 732 -41.57 16.29 -15.67
N GLU A 733 -42.17 15.77 -14.59
CA GLU A 733 -43.06 14.61 -14.63
C GLU A 733 -44.19 14.82 -15.64
N ASP A 734 -44.36 13.89 -16.58
CA ASP A 734 -45.56 13.79 -17.40
C ASP A 734 -46.75 13.37 -16.51
N PRO A 735 -47.92 14.04 -16.60
CA PRO A 735 -49.10 13.59 -15.89
C PRO A 735 -49.68 12.33 -16.56
N LYS A 736 -50.13 11.38 -15.73
CA LYS A 736 -50.77 10.12 -16.14
C LYS A 736 -52.01 10.34 -17.05
N PRO A 737 -52.34 9.37 -17.91
CA PRO A 737 -53.29 9.55 -19.00
C PRO A 737 -54.71 9.28 -18.53
N GLU A 738 -55.57 10.30 -18.51
CA GLU A 738 -57.02 10.10 -18.62
C GLU A 738 -57.71 11.39 -19.09
N SER A 739 -58.41 11.27 -20.23
CA SER A 739 -59.31 12.23 -20.90
C SER A 739 -58.69 13.44 -21.62
N ASP A 740 -59.17 13.65 -22.84
CA ASP A 740 -58.71 14.59 -23.85
C ASP A 740 -58.67 16.07 -23.41
N ARG A 741 -57.62 16.76 -23.90
CA ARG A 741 -57.26 18.20 -23.80
C ARG A 741 -56.40 18.65 -22.60
N ALA A 742 -55.08 18.62 -22.81
CA ALA A 742 -54.18 19.75 -22.46
C ALA A 742 -52.77 19.54 -23.07
N ILE A 743 -52.50 20.11 -24.25
CA ILE A 743 -51.12 20.35 -24.70
C ILE A 743 -50.67 21.65 -24.01
N SER A 744 -49.76 21.59 -23.04
CA SER A 744 -49.19 22.82 -22.47
C SER A 744 -48.34 23.47 -23.56
N SER A 745 -48.69 24.69 -23.97
CA SER A 745 -47.94 25.40 -25.01
C SER A 745 -46.61 25.91 -24.43
N ILE A 746 -45.59 26.06 -25.28
CA ILE A 746 -44.31 26.72 -24.92
C ILE A 746 -44.54 28.11 -24.29
N LYS A 747 -45.66 28.75 -24.64
CA LYS A 747 -46.11 30.04 -24.08
C LYS A 747 -46.45 29.93 -22.60
N ASP A 748 -47.08 28.84 -22.15
CA ASP A 748 -47.42 28.61 -20.73
C ASP A 748 -46.16 28.38 -19.88
N ARG A 749 -45.14 27.75 -20.46
CA ARG A 749 -43.81 27.59 -19.86
C ARG A 749 -43.07 28.93 -19.73
N ALA A 750 -43.12 29.78 -20.75
CA ALA A 750 -42.54 31.12 -20.73
C ALA A 750 -43.24 32.04 -19.71
N ASP A 751 -44.57 31.96 -19.59
CA ASP A 751 -45.34 32.78 -18.65
C ASP A 751 -45.09 32.38 -17.18
N ALA A 752 -44.87 31.10 -16.90
CA ALA A 752 -44.48 30.59 -15.59
C ALA A 752 -43.09 31.09 -15.16
N ILE A 753 -42.16 31.22 -16.11
CA ILE A 753 -40.81 31.76 -15.91
C ILE A 753 -40.89 33.27 -15.58
N CYS A 754 -41.65 34.04 -16.36
CA CYS A 754 -41.87 35.46 -16.11
C CYS A 754 -42.52 35.73 -14.74
N LYS A 755 -43.52 34.93 -14.34
CA LYS A 755 -44.16 35.06 -13.02
C LYS A 755 -43.22 34.76 -11.85
N LYS A 756 -42.33 33.76 -11.97
CA LYS A 756 -41.34 33.44 -10.91
C LYS A 756 -40.24 34.52 -10.80
N CYS A 757 -39.79 35.08 -11.92
CA CYS A 757 -38.85 36.21 -11.94
C CYS A 757 -39.45 37.47 -11.30
N LEU A 758 -40.74 37.76 -11.56
CA LEU A 758 -41.45 38.89 -10.94
C LEU A 758 -41.73 38.67 -9.44
N HIS A 759 -42.04 37.44 -9.01
CA HIS A 759 -42.26 37.11 -7.60
C HIS A 759 -40.99 37.31 -6.74
N TYR A 760 -39.80 37.00 -7.29
CA TYR A 760 -38.54 37.22 -6.58
C TYR A 760 -38.12 38.69 -6.54
N LYS A 761 -38.46 39.49 -7.56
CA LYS A 761 -38.25 40.95 -7.54
C LYS A 761 -39.03 41.62 -6.40
N GLY A 762 -40.24 41.14 -6.11
CA GLY A 762 -41.05 41.60 -4.97
C GLY A 762 -40.50 41.24 -3.58
N ARG A 763 -39.67 40.18 -3.46
CA ARG A 763 -39.01 39.79 -2.21
C ARG A 763 -37.67 40.50 -1.96
N ILE A 764 -37.07 41.11 -2.98
CA ILE A 764 -35.83 41.89 -2.86
C ILE A 764 -36.12 43.35 -2.45
N THR A 765 -37.37 43.82 -2.57
CA THR A 765 -37.85 45.12 -2.06
C THR A 765 -38.77 44.99 -0.85
N LYS A 766 -38.42 44.14 0.13
CA LYS A 766 -38.98 44.14 1.49
C LYS A 766 -37.92 43.85 2.53
#